data_AF-A0A0F9FTN1-F1
#
_entry.id   AF-A0A0F9FTN1-F1
#
_cell.length_a   1.000
_cell.length_b   1.000
_cell.length_c   1.000
_cell.angle_alpha   90.00
_cell.angle_beta   90.00
_cell.angle_gamma   90.00
#
_symmetry.space_group_name_H-M   'P 1'
#
loop_
_entity.id
_entity.type
_entity.pdbx_description
1 polymer ?
#
loop_
_entity_poly.entity_id
_entity_poly.type
_entity_poly.pdbx_seq_one_letter_code
_entity_poly.pdbx_strand_id
1 'polypeptide(L)'
;AVADGAGLVVVNPTDLSEAMAELLGIDAAAKIEKHARAGTVEKVIDHPVISGVPLAALPRIGPAGYKFTEGGATVVAKVGDRPVVAVSAKARRRVVLLNVGRGAELIWTMRREQMLEPRLPSWERQWSLLLKSILWASRKDGHLVMTASAPAKIQRDALAQAKLKVAITLPSGDYRPTGTSKLEVVFRSSGLAGPAANTKKLALRGGKQEFEFPLPASLAAGENEVDVVLKTAGKVAAWATAVFDVAPRGSIGKIALAPEKPFYAEDEKLTFTLPGKAGADGLALVARLVDNRGREVWRQKRKVSKGDFSEAFSLQPTGMLTPVGRFRVDLVGGEIVEASAESIFFVRQELVWDSYEPVLWLTRNRVRWYYDVDYFKMLREVMWIPNGWAHSFNPRGEAYYQMVYGGFNRVGYESLHFFSMNHNWTNATFERRRRGFAKAKDTRWLYRTPIDKKTAVPVDKPDYANLSYGNNPHNSFFPLDDPDYLAWTGKKIASQIDRVNVFNPIIYDLMDEGSYTSYARSHDFDFSPVSLKHFRIWLKDRYGALATLNRQWETQFKAWDKVMPMHTAEVRARAKGKKLPNYAPWVDHRQYNDIVYNRYIKLCSDAARAAGDGDAVVGIGGGQRPNPYGGWDYWLVTNHFTWIENYFPDTNEYIRSFNTPDSKLKVCPGADVWYSLMTGNNGFYRWVDYGHLRSDFSLLKRGEVTARQLAEVRGRGFAKLLLAAEAVDDPIGIHYSQSTIQLSYIR
;
A
#
# COMPACT_ATOMS: atom_id res chain seq x y z
N ALA A 1 23.28 -10.60 -29.82
CA ALA A 1 21.89 -11.13 -29.69
C ALA A 1 20.94 -10.60 -30.75
N VAL A 2 20.51 -9.32 -30.71
CA VAL A 2 19.60 -8.77 -31.75
C VAL A 2 20.27 -8.75 -33.12
N ALA A 3 21.57 -8.44 -33.16
CA ALA A 3 22.37 -8.53 -34.37
C ALA A 3 22.29 -9.93 -35.02
N ASP A 4 22.24 -10.97 -34.17
CA ASP A 4 22.22 -12.39 -34.51
C ASP A 4 20.81 -12.94 -34.73
N GLY A 5 19.78 -12.08 -34.77
CA GLY A 5 18.40 -12.43 -35.12
C GLY A 5 17.45 -12.60 -33.93
N ALA A 6 17.86 -12.29 -32.70
CA ALA A 6 16.93 -12.23 -31.58
C ALA A 6 15.89 -11.11 -31.81
N GLY A 7 14.61 -11.42 -31.54
CA GLY A 7 13.53 -10.44 -31.52
C GLY A 7 13.70 -9.45 -30.36
N LEU A 8 13.28 -8.20 -30.57
CA LEU A 8 13.32 -7.17 -29.53
C LEU A 8 11.95 -6.50 -29.38
N VAL A 9 11.48 -6.39 -28.13
CA VAL A 9 10.35 -5.54 -27.77
C VAL A 9 10.85 -4.49 -26.79
N VAL A 10 10.69 -3.22 -27.14
CA VAL A 10 11.13 -2.09 -26.31
C VAL A 10 9.91 -1.31 -25.85
N VAL A 11 9.77 -1.15 -24.53
CA VAL A 11 8.66 -0.43 -23.91
C VAL A 11 9.18 0.90 -23.37
N ASN A 12 8.53 2.01 -23.75
CA ASN A 12 8.85 3.39 -23.34
C ASN A 12 10.35 3.74 -23.39
N PRO A 13 11.04 3.60 -24.54
CA PRO A 13 12.45 3.92 -24.59
C PRO A 13 12.72 5.39 -24.31
N THR A 14 13.58 5.63 -23.33
CA THR A 14 14.19 6.93 -23.01
C THR A 14 15.71 6.81 -23.10
N ASP A 15 16.41 7.94 -23.33
CA ASP A 15 17.88 8.01 -23.31
C ASP A 15 18.57 6.94 -24.18
N LEU A 16 18.08 6.78 -25.41
CA LEU A 16 18.60 5.80 -26.37
C LEU A 16 20.01 6.15 -26.84
N SER A 17 20.92 5.19 -26.85
CA SER A 17 22.14 5.27 -27.66
C SER A 17 21.80 5.34 -29.16
N GLU A 18 22.68 5.93 -29.98
CA GLU A 18 22.50 5.99 -31.45
C GLU A 18 22.20 4.62 -32.06
N ALA A 19 22.93 3.58 -31.65
CA ALA A 19 22.70 2.22 -32.13
C ALA A 19 21.31 1.66 -31.79
N MET A 20 20.74 2.02 -30.64
CA MET A 20 19.38 1.61 -30.24
C MET A 20 18.32 2.44 -30.97
N ALA A 21 18.57 3.72 -31.19
CA ALA A 21 17.69 4.58 -31.99
C ALA A 21 17.62 4.09 -33.44
N GLU A 22 18.76 3.79 -34.06
CA GLU A 22 18.83 3.21 -35.41
C GLU A 22 18.07 1.86 -35.49
N LEU A 23 18.26 1.00 -34.50
CA LEU A 23 17.57 -0.28 -34.41
C LEU A 23 16.03 -0.14 -34.33
N LEU A 24 15.56 0.89 -33.63
CA LEU A 24 14.15 1.23 -33.50
C LEU A 24 13.63 2.08 -34.68
N GLY A 25 14.49 2.43 -35.64
CA GLY A 25 14.17 3.34 -36.74
C GLY A 25 13.83 4.75 -36.27
N ILE A 26 14.28 5.14 -35.07
CA ILE A 26 14.11 6.48 -34.49
C ILE A 26 15.27 7.35 -34.94
N ASP A 27 14.97 8.58 -35.34
CA ASP A 27 15.99 9.59 -35.63
C ASP A 27 16.73 9.97 -34.33
N ALA A 28 17.97 9.50 -34.20
CA ALA A 28 18.82 9.73 -33.02
C ALA A 28 19.18 11.20 -32.83
N ALA A 29 19.18 12.01 -33.90
CA ALA A 29 19.46 13.44 -33.85
C ALA A 29 18.22 14.24 -33.41
N ALA A 30 17.02 13.68 -33.54
CA ALA A 30 15.79 14.31 -33.10
C ALA A 30 15.59 14.18 -31.59
N LYS A 31 15.37 15.32 -30.94
CA LYS A 31 14.98 15.34 -29.52
C LYS A 31 13.62 14.68 -29.33
N ILE A 32 13.56 13.67 -28.45
CA ILE A 32 12.30 13.04 -28.04
C ILE A 32 11.41 14.10 -27.38
N GLU A 33 10.21 14.29 -27.93
CA GLU A 33 9.27 15.27 -27.38
C GLU A 33 8.57 14.70 -26.15
N LYS A 34 8.17 15.60 -25.25
CA LYS A 34 7.46 15.22 -24.01
C LYS A 34 6.15 14.50 -24.34
N HIS A 35 5.74 13.62 -23.42
CA HIS A 35 4.47 12.91 -23.48
C HIS A 35 3.27 13.82 -23.78
N ALA A 36 2.43 13.40 -24.72
CA ALA A 36 1.17 14.06 -25.05
C ALA A 36 0.08 13.86 -23.98
N ARG A 37 -1.04 14.56 -24.13
CA ARG A 37 -2.25 14.28 -23.34
C ARG A 37 -2.75 12.87 -23.63
N ALA A 38 -3.27 12.19 -22.62
CA ALA A 38 -3.75 10.82 -22.78
C ALA A 38 -4.94 10.75 -23.77
N GLY A 39 -4.89 9.81 -24.72
CA GLY A 39 -5.92 9.63 -25.75
C GLY A 39 -6.23 8.17 -26.03
N THR A 40 -7.20 7.94 -26.92
CA THR A 40 -7.62 6.60 -27.37
C THR A 40 -6.67 6.09 -28.44
N VAL A 41 -6.28 4.81 -28.35
CA VAL A 41 -5.37 4.21 -29.33
C VAL A 41 -6.13 3.88 -30.60
N GLU A 42 -5.63 4.41 -31.72
CA GLU A 42 -6.21 4.23 -33.05
C GLU A 42 -5.32 3.31 -33.88
N LYS A 43 -5.97 2.41 -34.63
CA LYS A 43 -5.28 1.60 -35.65
C LYS A 43 -4.87 2.48 -36.82
N VAL A 44 -3.63 2.33 -37.28
CA VAL A 44 -3.13 2.96 -38.51
C VAL A 44 -3.18 1.98 -39.67
N ILE A 45 -2.61 0.79 -39.48
CA ILE A 45 -2.61 -0.30 -40.48
C ILE A 45 -2.86 -1.65 -39.80
N ASP A 46 -3.37 -2.62 -40.53
CA ASP A 46 -3.50 -3.99 -40.05
C ASP A 46 -2.12 -4.63 -39.86
N HIS A 47 -1.89 -5.20 -38.67
CA HIS A 47 -0.62 -5.86 -38.35
C HIS A 47 -0.82 -6.97 -37.30
N PRO A 48 -0.09 -8.10 -37.37
CA PRO A 48 -0.23 -9.20 -36.41
C PRO A 48 -0.08 -8.79 -34.94
N VAL A 49 0.78 -7.81 -34.65
CA VAL A 49 1.04 -7.30 -33.28
C VAL A 49 -0.22 -6.73 -32.61
N ILE A 50 -1.11 -6.10 -33.39
CA ILE A 50 -2.35 -5.48 -32.87
C ILE A 50 -3.61 -6.29 -33.22
N SER A 51 -3.46 -7.37 -33.99
CA SER A 51 -4.59 -8.17 -34.44
C SER A 51 -5.31 -8.82 -33.26
N GLY A 52 -6.62 -8.62 -33.17
CA GLY A 52 -7.43 -9.15 -32.06
C GLY A 52 -7.18 -8.44 -30.72
N VAL A 53 -6.47 -7.31 -30.71
CA VAL A 53 -6.37 -6.42 -29.54
C VAL A 53 -7.43 -5.31 -29.68
N PRO A 54 -8.29 -5.08 -28.69
CA PRO A 54 -9.32 -4.05 -28.75
C PRO A 54 -8.69 -2.67 -28.47
N LEU A 55 -7.97 -2.10 -29.45
CA LEU A 55 -7.17 -0.88 -29.28
C LEU A 55 -7.97 0.30 -28.69
N ALA A 56 -9.20 0.51 -29.16
CA ALA A 56 -10.07 1.58 -28.67
C ALA A 56 -10.50 1.41 -27.21
N ALA A 57 -10.43 0.19 -26.68
CA ALA A 57 -10.77 -0.16 -25.30
C ALA A 57 -9.54 -0.31 -24.39
N LEU A 58 -8.34 -0.03 -24.90
CA LEU A 58 -7.14 0.07 -24.07
C LEU A 58 -7.23 1.31 -23.15
N PRO A 59 -6.61 1.26 -21.95
CA PRO A 59 -6.54 2.45 -21.10
C PRO A 59 -5.86 3.60 -21.83
N ARG A 60 -6.41 4.81 -21.69
CA ARG A 60 -5.91 5.99 -22.40
C ARG A 60 -4.44 6.25 -22.11
N ILE A 61 -3.65 6.51 -23.15
CA ILE A 61 -2.19 6.72 -23.04
C ILE A 61 -1.74 8.05 -23.61
N GLY A 62 -0.72 8.62 -22.98
CA GLY A 62 0.01 9.80 -23.43
C GLY A 62 1.39 9.42 -23.96
N PRO A 63 1.50 8.92 -25.20
CA PRO A 63 2.78 8.54 -25.81
C PRO A 63 3.75 9.73 -25.91
N ALA A 64 5.05 9.44 -25.86
CA ALA A 64 6.12 10.39 -26.19
C ALA A 64 6.15 10.70 -27.69
N GLY A 65 6.83 11.77 -28.08
CA GLY A 65 7.07 12.06 -29.49
C GLY A 65 8.35 11.45 -30.02
N TYR A 66 8.21 10.53 -30.97
CA TYR A 66 9.34 10.02 -31.75
C TYR A 66 9.24 10.51 -33.19
N LYS A 67 10.38 10.93 -33.75
CA LYS A 67 10.56 11.05 -35.19
C LYS A 67 11.21 9.78 -35.69
N PHE A 68 10.62 9.16 -36.71
CA PHE A 68 11.21 7.99 -37.35
C PHE A 68 11.99 8.40 -38.58
N THR A 69 13.08 7.68 -38.86
CA THR A 69 13.84 7.84 -40.11
C THR A 69 13.00 7.35 -41.29
N GLU A 70 13.26 7.90 -42.47
CA GLU A 70 12.65 7.43 -43.71
C GLU A 70 12.99 5.94 -43.95
N GLY A 71 11.99 5.12 -44.30
CA GLY A 71 12.14 3.65 -44.40
C GLY A 71 12.47 2.93 -43.07
N GLY A 72 12.30 3.61 -41.93
CA GLY A 72 12.58 3.12 -40.58
C GLY A 72 11.52 2.17 -40.03
N ALA A 73 10.87 2.56 -38.92
CA ALA A 73 9.79 1.78 -38.33
C ALA A 73 8.42 2.16 -38.92
N THR A 74 7.56 1.18 -39.13
CA THR A 74 6.18 1.35 -39.57
C THR A 74 5.29 1.57 -38.34
N VAL A 75 4.60 2.70 -38.28
CA VAL A 75 3.62 2.97 -37.22
C VAL A 75 2.34 2.17 -37.49
N VAL A 76 1.97 1.29 -36.56
CA VAL A 76 0.78 0.43 -36.70
C VAL A 76 -0.38 0.92 -35.84
N ALA A 77 -0.11 1.67 -34.77
CA ALA A 77 -1.12 2.30 -33.93
C ALA A 77 -0.62 3.64 -33.37
N LYS A 78 -1.54 4.58 -33.13
CA LYS A 78 -1.23 5.96 -32.71
C LYS A 78 -2.24 6.56 -31.73
N VAL A 79 -1.89 7.68 -31.12
CA VAL A 79 -2.82 8.62 -30.45
C VAL A 79 -2.58 9.99 -31.04
N GLY A 80 -3.58 10.54 -31.76
CA GLY A 80 -3.40 11.78 -32.50
C GLY A 80 -2.31 11.65 -33.57
N ASP A 81 -1.23 12.42 -33.43
CA ASP A 81 -0.03 12.38 -34.26
C ASP A 81 1.09 11.48 -33.70
N ARG A 82 0.92 10.94 -32.49
CA ARG A 82 1.98 10.23 -31.76
C ARG A 82 1.92 8.73 -31.99
N PRO A 83 3.04 8.08 -32.34
CA PRO A 83 3.10 6.64 -32.51
C PRO A 83 2.97 5.94 -31.15
N VAL A 84 2.12 4.91 -31.08
CA VAL A 84 1.96 4.05 -29.90
C VAL A 84 2.66 2.73 -30.13
N VAL A 85 2.40 2.10 -31.26
CA VAL A 85 3.04 0.86 -31.66
C VAL A 85 3.73 1.12 -32.99
N ALA A 86 5.03 0.89 -33.04
CA ALA A 86 5.79 0.89 -34.28
C ALA A 86 6.56 -0.42 -34.41
N VAL A 87 6.68 -0.92 -35.63
CA VAL A 87 7.33 -2.19 -35.92
C VAL A 87 8.40 -1.99 -36.98
N SER A 88 9.51 -2.71 -36.85
CA SER A 88 10.53 -2.78 -37.89
C SER A 88 10.88 -4.23 -38.16
N ALA A 89 10.90 -4.60 -39.43
CA ALA A 89 11.28 -5.93 -39.89
C ALA A 89 12.36 -5.80 -40.97
N LYS A 90 13.62 -6.09 -40.63
CA LYS A 90 14.75 -6.05 -41.56
C LYS A 90 15.44 -7.40 -41.58
N ALA A 91 15.47 -8.08 -42.73
CA ALA A 91 16.07 -9.40 -42.94
C ALA A 91 15.81 -10.42 -41.81
N ARG A 92 16.74 -10.54 -40.85
CA ARG A 92 16.67 -11.46 -39.70
C ARG A 92 16.10 -10.86 -38.41
N ARG A 93 15.82 -9.55 -38.35
CA ARG A 93 15.42 -8.83 -37.12
C ARG A 93 13.96 -8.40 -37.18
N ARG A 94 13.23 -8.61 -36.07
CA ARG A 94 11.88 -8.06 -35.83
C ARG A 94 11.92 -7.28 -34.53
N VAL A 95 11.57 -6.01 -34.60
CA VAL A 95 11.60 -5.08 -33.47
C VAL A 95 10.22 -4.46 -33.30
N VAL A 96 9.72 -4.43 -32.07
CA VAL A 96 8.48 -3.73 -31.70
C VAL A 96 8.81 -2.63 -30.70
N LEU A 97 8.39 -1.42 -31.03
CA LEU A 97 8.35 -0.29 -30.12
C LEU A 97 6.95 -0.17 -29.54
N LEU A 98 6.85 -0.19 -28.21
CA LEU A 98 5.64 0.11 -27.44
C LEU A 98 5.85 1.44 -26.69
N ASN A 99 5.31 2.52 -27.25
CA ASN A 99 5.30 3.86 -26.67
C ASN A 99 4.00 4.06 -25.89
N VAL A 100 3.97 3.54 -24.68
CA VAL A 100 2.76 3.40 -23.86
C VAL A 100 2.67 4.41 -22.71
N GLY A 101 3.61 5.35 -22.61
CA GLY A 101 3.53 6.50 -21.71
C GLY A 101 4.73 6.60 -20.75
N ARG A 102 4.50 7.06 -19.52
CA ARG A 102 5.57 7.28 -18.53
C ARG A 102 5.90 5.99 -17.76
N GLY A 103 7.19 5.70 -17.60
CA GLY A 103 7.71 4.69 -16.64
C GLY A 103 8.48 3.54 -17.29
N ALA A 104 9.31 2.87 -16.50
CA ALA A 104 10.12 1.69 -16.90
C ALA A 104 9.35 0.37 -16.75
N GLU A 105 8.03 0.41 -16.97
CA GLU A 105 7.10 -0.67 -16.67
C GLU A 105 6.71 -1.40 -17.96
N LEU A 106 6.49 -2.73 -17.90
CA LEU A 106 6.14 -3.54 -19.09
C LEU A 106 4.73 -3.24 -19.64
N ILE A 107 3.83 -2.81 -18.77
CA ILE A 107 2.50 -2.28 -19.12
C ILE A 107 2.34 -0.91 -18.47
N TRP A 108 1.43 -0.07 -18.95
CA TRP A 108 1.35 1.31 -18.50
C TRP A 108 0.33 1.53 -17.38
N THR A 109 0.61 2.54 -16.56
CA THR A 109 -0.22 2.88 -15.42
C THR A 109 -1.64 3.22 -15.84
N MET A 110 -2.62 2.55 -15.25
CA MET A 110 -4.03 2.95 -15.31
C MET A 110 -4.34 3.92 -14.18
N ARG A 111 -5.47 4.65 -14.27
CA ARG A 111 -5.93 5.40 -13.10
C ARG A 111 -6.33 4.43 -12.01
N ARG A 112 -6.08 4.78 -10.75
CA ARG A 112 -6.31 3.89 -9.60
C ARG A 112 -7.77 3.43 -9.51
N GLU A 113 -8.72 4.30 -9.84
CA GLU A 113 -10.16 4.00 -9.85
C GLU A 113 -10.50 2.90 -10.88
N GLN A 114 -9.81 2.90 -12.03
CA GLN A 114 -9.98 1.88 -13.07
C GLN A 114 -9.36 0.54 -12.70
N MET A 115 -8.51 0.48 -11.67
CA MET A 115 -7.91 -0.78 -11.17
C MET A 115 -8.73 -1.41 -10.05
N LEU A 116 -9.35 -0.62 -9.20
CA LEU A 116 -10.04 -1.11 -8.01
C LEU A 116 -11.54 -1.37 -8.23
N GLU A 117 -12.16 -0.64 -9.17
CA GLU A 117 -13.56 -0.86 -9.59
C GLU A 117 -13.74 -1.17 -11.10
N PRO A 118 -12.81 -1.85 -11.79
CA PRO A 118 -13.09 -2.27 -13.15
C PRO A 118 -14.17 -3.34 -13.08
N ARG A 119 -15.32 -3.02 -13.69
CA ARG A 119 -16.24 -4.06 -14.12
C ARG A 119 -15.46 -5.12 -14.94
N LEU A 120 -14.54 -4.72 -15.81
CA LEU A 120 -13.72 -5.63 -16.64
C LEU A 120 -12.20 -5.42 -16.49
N PRO A 121 -11.39 -6.48 -16.44
CA PRO A 121 -9.95 -6.44 -16.17
C PRO A 121 -9.12 -5.86 -17.33
N SER A 122 -9.19 -4.54 -17.52
CA SER A 122 -8.59 -3.84 -18.67
C SER A 122 -7.08 -4.02 -18.84
N TRP A 123 -6.34 -4.48 -17.81
CA TRP A 123 -4.92 -4.84 -17.92
C TRP A 123 -4.67 -6.05 -18.81
N GLU A 124 -5.62 -6.99 -18.95
CA GLU A 124 -5.47 -8.14 -19.84
C GLU A 124 -5.37 -7.72 -21.31
N ARG A 125 -6.04 -6.62 -21.67
CA ARG A 125 -5.94 -6.00 -23.00
C ARG A 125 -4.51 -5.50 -23.28
N GLN A 126 -3.84 -4.96 -22.25
CA GLN A 126 -2.44 -4.53 -22.35
C GLN A 126 -1.48 -5.72 -22.48
N TRP A 127 -1.69 -6.77 -21.68
CA TRP A 127 -0.92 -8.02 -21.79
C TRP A 127 -1.09 -8.70 -23.15
N SER A 128 -2.31 -8.68 -23.70
CA SER A 128 -2.59 -9.19 -25.04
C SER A 128 -1.71 -8.50 -26.10
N LEU A 129 -1.58 -7.17 -26.04
CA LEU A 129 -0.71 -6.40 -26.93
C LEU A 129 0.78 -6.76 -26.74
N LEU A 130 1.25 -6.83 -25.48
CA LEU A 130 2.64 -7.16 -25.18
C LEU A 130 2.99 -8.59 -25.62
N LEU A 131 2.14 -9.57 -25.33
CA LEU A 131 2.35 -10.97 -25.71
C LEU A 131 2.36 -11.14 -27.23
N LYS A 132 1.46 -10.47 -27.97
CA LYS A 132 1.49 -10.47 -29.43
C LYS A 132 2.74 -9.81 -29.99
N SER A 133 3.23 -8.75 -29.34
CA SER A 133 4.51 -8.10 -29.68
C SER A 133 5.68 -9.07 -29.53
N ILE A 134 5.73 -9.81 -28.40
CA ILE A 134 6.77 -10.81 -28.11
C ILE A 134 6.71 -11.97 -29.11
N LEU A 135 5.52 -12.52 -29.37
CA LEU A 135 5.34 -13.62 -30.33
C LEU A 135 5.79 -13.21 -31.73
N TRP A 136 5.38 -12.02 -32.19
CA TRP A 136 5.79 -11.52 -33.49
C TRP A 136 7.29 -11.25 -33.56
N ALA A 137 7.87 -10.55 -32.57
CA ALA A 137 9.30 -10.26 -32.54
C ALA A 137 10.15 -11.53 -32.51
N SER A 138 9.71 -12.56 -31.78
CA SER A 138 10.38 -13.86 -31.68
C SER A 138 10.10 -14.83 -32.85
N ARG A 139 9.30 -14.42 -33.84
CA ARG A 139 8.85 -15.27 -34.98
C ARG A 139 8.09 -16.53 -34.54
N LYS A 140 7.42 -16.46 -33.39
CA LYS A 140 6.55 -17.51 -32.85
C LYS A 140 5.07 -17.20 -33.05
N ASP A 141 4.75 -16.21 -33.88
CA ASP A 141 3.38 -15.82 -34.24
C ASP A 141 2.68 -16.84 -35.16
N GLY A 142 3.42 -17.80 -35.72
CA GLY A 142 2.86 -18.86 -36.58
C GLY A 142 2.20 -18.34 -37.85
N HIS A 143 2.43 -17.07 -38.20
CA HIS A 143 1.75 -16.33 -39.28
C HIS A 143 0.21 -16.35 -39.20
N LEU A 144 -0.33 -16.63 -38.01
CA LEU A 144 -1.77 -16.73 -37.76
C LEU A 144 -2.28 -15.38 -37.25
N VAL A 145 -3.25 -14.83 -37.96
CA VAL A 145 -3.91 -13.58 -37.59
C VAL A 145 -5.35 -13.90 -37.19
N MET A 146 -5.77 -13.46 -36.01
CA MET A 146 -7.15 -13.68 -35.54
C MET A 146 -7.75 -12.38 -35.03
N THR A 147 -8.94 -12.06 -35.51
CA THR A 147 -9.73 -10.90 -35.05
C THR A 147 -11.09 -11.35 -34.54
N ALA A 148 -11.60 -10.59 -33.59
CA ALA A 148 -12.95 -10.73 -33.07
C ALA A 148 -13.60 -9.34 -33.12
N SER A 149 -14.87 -9.27 -33.52
CA SER A 149 -15.62 -8.02 -33.56
C SER A 149 -17.11 -8.27 -33.30
N ALA A 150 -17.73 -7.35 -32.58
CA ALA A 150 -19.17 -7.24 -32.41
C ALA A 150 -19.58 -5.78 -32.68
N PRO A 151 -20.87 -5.48 -32.93
CA PRO A 151 -21.32 -4.10 -33.01
C PRO A 151 -20.96 -3.34 -31.73
N ALA A 152 -20.33 -2.17 -31.86
CA ALA A 152 -19.77 -1.45 -30.70
C ALA A 152 -20.82 -1.06 -29.66
N LYS A 153 -22.06 -0.82 -30.09
CA LYS A 153 -23.21 -0.55 -29.23
C LYS A 153 -24.39 -1.41 -29.69
N ILE A 154 -25.03 -2.09 -28.75
CA ILE A 154 -26.13 -3.02 -29.01
C ILE A 154 -27.30 -2.63 -28.12
N GLN A 155 -28.46 -2.37 -28.72
CA GLN A 155 -29.69 -2.19 -27.95
C GLN A 155 -30.08 -3.50 -27.28
N ARG A 156 -30.58 -3.46 -26.04
CA ARG A 156 -30.94 -4.68 -25.29
C ARG A 156 -31.81 -5.64 -26.08
N ASP A 157 -32.84 -5.11 -26.75
CA ASP A 157 -33.81 -5.92 -27.50
C ASP A 157 -33.23 -6.48 -28.82
N ALA A 158 -32.09 -5.94 -29.26
CA ALA A 158 -31.34 -6.39 -30.43
C ALA A 158 -30.20 -7.37 -30.08
N LEU A 159 -30.00 -7.68 -28.79
CA LEU A 159 -28.86 -8.46 -28.32
C LEU A 159 -28.89 -9.91 -28.82
N ALA A 160 -30.07 -10.53 -28.87
CA ALA A 160 -30.24 -11.91 -29.32
C ALA A 160 -29.97 -12.08 -30.83
N GLN A 161 -30.17 -11.03 -31.63
CA GLN A 161 -29.93 -11.01 -33.07
C GLN A 161 -28.48 -10.65 -33.41
N ALA A 162 -27.79 -9.93 -32.51
CA ALA A 162 -26.39 -9.58 -32.69
C ALA A 162 -25.48 -10.83 -32.66
N LYS A 163 -24.41 -10.77 -33.45
CA LYS A 163 -23.43 -11.85 -33.61
C LYS A 163 -22.03 -11.34 -33.32
N LEU A 164 -21.25 -12.17 -32.64
CA LEU A 164 -19.80 -12.07 -32.63
C LEU A 164 -19.26 -12.63 -33.94
N LYS A 165 -18.47 -11.84 -34.66
CA LYS A 165 -17.74 -12.27 -35.84
C LYS A 165 -16.29 -12.55 -35.46
N VAL A 166 -15.81 -13.74 -35.83
CA VAL A 166 -14.43 -14.18 -35.63
C VAL A 166 -13.83 -14.47 -37.00
N ALA A 167 -12.71 -13.83 -37.33
CA ALA A 167 -11.96 -14.13 -38.55
C ALA A 167 -10.59 -14.69 -38.21
N ILE A 168 -10.23 -15.80 -38.84
CA ILE A 168 -8.92 -16.44 -38.74
C ILE A 168 -8.30 -16.40 -40.13
N THR A 169 -7.12 -15.80 -40.24
CA THR A 169 -6.36 -15.76 -41.49
C THR A 169 -5.06 -16.54 -41.30
N LEU A 170 -4.86 -17.54 -42.16
CA LEU A 170 -3.65 -18.34 -42.26
C LEU A 170 -2.98 -18.12 -43.63
N PRO A 171 -1.66 -18.33 -43.75
CA PRO A 171 -0.98 -18.30 -45.04
C PRO A 171 -1.63 -19.24 -46.05
N SER A 172 -1.67 -18.83 -47.32
CA SER A 172 -2.14 -19.65 -48.44
C SER A 172 -1.20 -20.85 -48.63
N GLY A 173 -1.68 -22.06 -48.39
CA GLY A 173 -0.90 -23.30 -48.49
C GLY A 173 -1.45 -24.43 -47.61
N ASP A 174 -0.76 -25.57 -47.61
CA ASP A 174 -1.12 -26.80 -46.87
C ASP A 174 -0.80 -26.66 -45.36
N TYR A 175 -1.42 -25.68 -44.69
CA TYR A 175 -1.37 -25.59 -43.22
C TYR A 175 -2.13 -26.77 -42.62
N ARG A 176 -1.40 -27.78 -42.15
CA ARG A 176 -1.95 -28.94 -41.46
C ARG A 176 -1.77 -28.76 -39.95
N PRO A 177 -2.78 -28.29 -39.21
CA PRO A 177 -2.69 -28.28 -37.76
C PRO A 177 -2.46 -29.71 -37.26
N THR A 178 -1.43 -29.91 -36.42
CA THR A 178 -1.27 -31.17 -35.72
C THR A 178 -2.41 -31.30 -34.71
N GLY A 179 -3.39 -32.16 -34.98
CA GLY A 179 -4.51 -32.46 -34.07
C GLY A 179 -5.74 -31.56 -34.22
N THR A 180 -6.76 -31.82 -33.39
CA THR A 180 -8.05 -31.12 -33.45
C THR A 180 -7.92 -29.64 -33.08
N SER A 181 -8.51 -28.76 -33.90
CA SER A 181 -8.65 -27.33 -33.60
C SER A 181 -10.04 -27.03 -33.05
N LYS A 182 -10.10 -26.18 -32.01
CA LYS A 182 -11.34 -25.67 -31.43
C LYS A 182 -11.23 -24.18 -31.12
N LEU A 183 -12.33 -23.46 -31.33
CA LEU A 183 -12.56 -22.12 -30.80
C LEU A 183 -13.27 -22.24 -29.46
N GLU A 184 -12.73 -21.59 -28.44
CA GLU A 184 -13.38 -21.37 -27.15
C GLU A 184 -13.75 -19.89 -27.06
N VAL A 185 -15.02 -19.58 -26.82
CA VAL A 185 -15.57 -18.23 -26.77
C VAL A 185 -16.13 -17.98 -25.38
N VAL A 186 -15.57 -17.01 -24.67
CA VAL A 186 -15.91 -16.69 -23.28
C VAL A 186 -16.39 -15.25 -23.20
N PHE A 187 -17.63 -15.05 -22.75
CA PHE A 187 -18.21 -13.72 -22.58
C PHE A 187 -18.09 -13.24 -21.14
N ARG A 188 -17.69 -11.98 -20.95
CA ARG A 188 -17.49 -11.36 -19.64
C ARG A 188 -18.26 -10.06 -19.55
N SER A 189 -19.15 -9.98 -18.56
CA SER A 189 -19.79 -8.74 -18.14
C SER A 189 -19.16 -8.18 -16.87
N SER A 190 -18.51 -9.01 -16.05
CA SER A 190 -17.75 -8.52 -14.89
C SER A 190 -16.69 -9.51 -14.41
N GLY A 191 -15.58 -9.02 -13.85
CA GLY A 191 -14.55 -9.84 -13.22
C GLY A 191 -13.73 -10.70 -14.19
N LEU A 192 -13.01 -11.69 -13.65
CA LEU A 192 -12.13 -12.59 -14.42
C LEU A 192 -12.86 -13.84 -14.97
N ALA A 193 -14.06 -14.14 -14.49
CA ALA A 193 -14.83 -15.32 -14.88
C ALA A 193 -16.15 -14.91 -15.55
N GLY A 194 -16.45 -15.52 -16.69
CA GLY A 194 -17.62 -15.21 -17.52
C GLY A 194 -18.63 -16.35 -17.57
N PRO A 195 -19.95 -16.08 -17.62
CA PRO A 195 -20.95 -17.10 -17.82
C PRO A 195 -20.88 -17.64 -19.27
N ALA A 196 -20.71 -18.96 -19.39
CA ALA A 196 -20.71 -19.76 -20.61
C ALA A 196 -19.47 -19.62 -21.53
N ALA A 197 -18.82 -20.78 -21.75
CA ALA A 197 -17.86 -20.99 -22.83
C ALA A 197 -18.56 -21.73 -23.97
N ASN A 198 -18.75 -21.08 -25.12
CA ASN A 198 -19.15 -21.80 -26.33
C ASN A 198 -17.90 -22.42 -26.95
N THR A 199 -17.99 -23.69 -27.36
CA THR A 199 -16.90 -24.35 -28.08
C THR A 199 -17.34 -24.80 -29.45
N LYS A 200 -16.49 -24.56 -30.46
CA LYS A 200 -16.74 -25.01 -31.83
C LYS A 200 -15.49 -25.71 -32.35
N LYS A 201 -15.62 -26.99 -32.72
CA LYS A 201 -14.59 -27.73 -33.45
C LYS A 201 -14.57 -27.24 -34.89
N LEU A 202 -13.37 -27.10 -35.46
CA LEU A 202 -13.19 -26.65 -36.83
C LEU A 202 -11.93 -27.30 -37.44
N ALA A 203 -11.92 -27.41 -38.76
CA ALA A 203 -10.73 -27.73 -39.53
C ALA A 203 -10.12 -26.43 -40.04
N LEU A 204 -8.86 -26.15 -39.69
CA LEU A 204 -8.16 -24.96 -40.19
C LEU A 204 -7.68 -25.21 -41.61
N ARG A 205 -7.92 -24.23 -42.49
CA ARG A 205 -7.49 -24.20 -43.90
C ARG A 205 -6.73 -22.90 -44.17
N GLY A 206 -5.83 -22.92 -45.14
CA GLY A 206 -5.15 -21.71 -45.61
C GLY A 206 -6.13 -20.64 -46.09
N GLY A 207 -5.78 -19.37 -45.95
CA GLY A 207 -6.64 -18.24 -46.26
C GLY A 207 -7.51 -17.76 -45.09
N LYS A 208 -8.50 -16.92 -45.40
CA LYS A 208 -9.42 -16.32 -44.41
C LYS A 208 -10.63 -17.23 -44.19
N GLN A 209 -10.92 -17.52 -42.93
CA GLN A 209 -12.10 -18.26 -42.48
C GLN A 209 -12.87 -17.41 -41.47
N GLU A 210 -14.19 -17.34 -41.63
CA GLU A 210 -15.06 -16.53 -40.78
C GLU A 210 -16.06 -17.41 -40.04
N PHE A 211 -16.31 -17.06 -38.78
CA PHE A 211 -17.22 -17.77 -37.89
C PHE A 211 -18.09 -16.76 -37.15
N GLU A 212 -19.36 -17.10 -36.98
CA GLU A 212 -20.30 -16.30 -36.20
C GLU A 212 -20.76 -17.08 -34.95
N PHE A 213 -20.90 -16.35 -33.85
CA PHE A 213 -21.39 -16.86 -32.58
C PHE A 213 -22.51 -15.96 -32.05
N PRO A 214 -23.60 -16.53 -31.50
CA PRO A 214 -24.64 -15.73 -30.85
C PRO A 214 -24.08 -15.05 -29.59
N LEU A 215 -24.55 -13.84 -29.31
CA LEU A 215 -24.30 -13.18 -28.03
C LEU A 215 -25.32 -13.68 -26.98
N PRO A 216 -24.89 -13.98 -25.73
CA PRO A 216 -25.82 -14.39 -24.68
C PRO A 216 -26.81 -13.28 -24.33
N ALA A 217 -28.10 -13.59 -24.25
CA ALA A 217 -29.14 -12.62 -23.84
C ALA A 217 -28.99 -12.17 -22.37
N SER A 218 -28.25 -12.93 -21.56
CA SER A 218 -28.00 -12.66 -20.14
C SER A 218 -26.88 -11.64 -19.86
N LEU A 219 -26.18 -11.13 -20.89
CA LEU A 219 -25.13 -10.14 -20.69
C LEU A 219 -25.66 -8.90 -19.98
N ALA A 220 -24.94 -8.39 -18.98
CA ALA A 220 -25.37 -7.20 -18.26
C ALA A 220 -25.20 -5.93 -19.12
N ALA A 221 -25.98 -4.89 -18.85
CA ALA A 221 -25.83 -3.61 -19.56
C ALA A 221 -24.47 -2.96 -19.27
N GLY A 222 -24.02 -2.08 -20.16
CA GLY A 222 -22.70 -1.44 -20.17
C GLY A 222 -21.67 -2.24 -20.95
N GLU A 223 -20.39 -2.00 -20.65
CA GLU A 223 -19.27 -2.63 -21.36
C GLU A 223 -19.26 -4.14 -21.10
N ASN A 224 -19.08 -4.91 -22.17
CA ASN A 224 -18.93 -6.35 -22.20
C ASN A 224 -17.73 -6.71 -23.06
N GLU A 225 -17.07 -7.80 -22.70
CA GLU A 225 -15.89 -8.32 -23.38
C GLU A 225 -16.15 -9.76 -23.81
N VAL A 226 -15.58 -10.16 -24.94
CA VAL A 226 -15.55 -11.55 -25.37
C VAL A 226 -14.17 -11.94 -25.81
N ASP A 227 -13.64 -12.98 -25.18
CA ASP A 227 -12.38 -13.59 -25.55
C ASP A 227 -12.63 -14.82 -26.40
N VAL A 228 -11.88 -14.89 -27.49
CA VAL A 228 -11.90 -16.00 -28.41
C VAL A 228 -10.51 -16.60 -28.42
N VAL A 229 -10.41 -17.86 -28.00
CA VAL A 229 -9.15 -18.60 -27.93
C VAL A 229 -9.20 -19.75 -28.93
N LEU A 230 -8.29 -19.75 -29.89
CA LEU A 230 -8.06 -20.88 -30.79
C LEU A 230 -7.07 -21.84 -30.14
N LYS A 231 -7.52 -23.06 -29.86
CA LYS A 231 -6.66 -24.16 -29.40
C LYS A 231 -6.45 -25.18 -30.51
N THR A 232 -5.22 -25.64 -30.69
CA THR A 232 -4.83 -26.73 -31.60
C THR A 232 -4.00 -27.73 -30.82
N ALA A 233 -4.38 -29.02 -30.84
CA ALA A 233 -3.80 -30.07 -29.98
C ALA A 233 -3.65 -29.65 -28.51
N GLY A 234 -4.67 -28.99 -27.96
CA GLY A 234 -4.70 -28.56 -26.56
C GLY A 234 -3.86 -27.32 -26.24
N LYS A 235 -3.05 -26.80 -27.17
CA LYS A 235 -2.24 -25.59 -26.99
C LYS A 235 -2.93 -24.37 -27.59
N VAL A 236 -2.71 -23.19 -27.01
CA VAL A 236 -3.20 -21.92 -27.56
C VAL A 236 -2.40 -21.58 -28.82
N ALA A 237 -3.08 -21.51 -29.96
CA ALA A 237 -2.51 -21.10 -31.24
C ALA A 237 -2.68 -19.59 -31.48
N ALA A 238 -3.82 -19.02 -31.08
CA ALA A 238 -4.09 -17.60 -31.18
C ALA A 238 -5.23 -17.18 -30.25
N TRP A 239 -5.34 -15.89 -29.97
CA TRP A 239 -6.47 -15.30 -29.24
C TRP A 239 -6.85 -13.93 -29.82
N ALA A 240 -8.09 -13.53 -29.61
CA ALA A 240 -8.64 -12.24 -29.99
C ALA A 240 -9.74 -11.83 -29.00
N THR A 241 -9.85 -10.54 -28.76
CA THR A 241 -10.82 -9.97 -27.83
C THR A 241 -11.64 -8.91 -28.54
N ALA A 242 -12.96 -8.94 -28.35
CA ALA A 242 -13.86 -7.87 -28.77
C ALA A 242 -14.52 -7.22 -27.54
N VAL A 243 -14.69 -5.90 -27.60
CA VAL A 243 -15.36 -5.11 -26.56
C VAL A 243 -16.55 -4.40 -27.18
N PHE A 244 -17.70 -4.42 -26.51
CA PHE A 244 -18.93 -3.82 -26.97
C PHE A 244 -19.82 -3.41 -25.78
N ASP A 245 -20.67 -2.42 -26.00
CA ASP A 245 -21.63 -1.94 -25.00
C ASP A 245 -23.03 -2.47 -25.26
N VAL A 246 -23.69 -2.97 -24.23
CA VAL A 246 -25.13 -3.27 -24.25
C VAL A 246 -25.88 -2.12 -23.60
N ALA A 247 -26.75 -1.45 -24.36
CA ALA A 247 -27.52 -0.32 -23.87
C ALA A 247 -28.50 -0.76 -22.76
N PRO A 248 -28.60 -0.01 -21.66
CA PRO A 248 -29.49 -0.35 -20.56
C PRO A 248 -30.94 0.00 -20.90
N ARG A 249 -31.91 -0.71 -20.30
CA ARG A 249 -33.35 -0.36 -20.35
C ARG A 249 -33.74 0.70 -19.30
N GLY A 250 -32.79 1.48 -18.82
CA GLY A 250 -33.01 2.53 -17.84
C GLY A 250 -31.71 3.13 -17.32
N SER A 251 -31.81 4.08 -16.42
CA SER A 251 -30.67 4.71 -15.77
C SER A 251 -30.94 4.95 -14.29
N ILE A 252 -29.87 5.02 -13.50
CA ILE A 252 -29.90 5.49 -12.12
C ILE A 252 -28.93 6.67 -12.02
N GLY A 253 -29.32 7.71 -11.29
CA GLY A 253 -28.48 8.87 -10.98
C GLY A 253 -27.63 8.67 -9.73
N LYS A 254 -26.97 9.75 -9.29
CA LYS A 254 -26.16 9.73 -8.07
C LYS A 254 -27.07 9.55 -6.84
N ILE A 255 -26.67 8.68 -5.92
CA ILE A 255 -27.32 8.52 -4.63
C ILE A 255 -26.93 9.70 -3.73
N ALA A 256 -27.93 10.37 -3.16
CA ALA A 256 -27.77 11.36 -2.09
C ALA A 256 -28.00 10.69 -0.74
N LEU A 257 -27.10 10.92 0.23
CA LEU A 257 -27.19 10.41 1.59
C LEU A 257 -27.52 11.56 2.54
N ALA A 258 -28.56 11.39 3.36
CA ALA A 258 -28.96 12.32 4.41
C ALA A 258 -29.07 11.61 5.78
N PRO A 259 -28.61 12.25 6.88
CA PRO A 259 -27.87 13.52 6.90
C PRO A 259 -26.48 13.39 6.27
N GLU A 260 -25.88 14.49 5.79
CA GLU A 260 -24.50 14.46 5.26
C GLU A 260 -23.51 14.66 6.41
N LYS A 261 -22.72 13.62 6.71
CA LYS A 261 -21.71 13.61 7.79
C LYS A 261 -20.47 12.84 7.35
N PRO A 262 -19.29 13.08 7.96
CA PRO A 262 -18.09 12.31 7.68
C PRO A 262 -18.20 10.82 8.10
N PHE A 263 -18.96 10.53 9.16
CA PHE A 263 -19.27 9.19 9.65
C PHE A 263 -20.58 9.20 10.47
N TYR A 264 -21.13 8.02 10.72
CA TYR A 264 -22.45 7.80 11.34
C TYR A 264 -22.37 6.80 12.48
N ALA A 265 -23.29 6.85 13.45
CA ALA A 265 -23.46 5.80 14.46
C ALA A 265 -24.30 4.63 13.91
N GLU A 266 -24.18 3.44 14.51
CA GLU A 266 -24.94 2.25 14.06
C GLU A 266 -26.45 2.39 14.21
N ASP A 267 -26.91 3.16 15.20
CA ASP A 267 -28.31 3.45 15.48
C ASP A 267 -28.83 4.68 14.72
N GLU A 268 -27.98 5.37 13.96
CA GLU A 268 -28.37 6.55 13.22
C GLU A 268 -29.21 6.19 11.98
N LYS A 269 -30.36 6.87 11.82
CA LYS A 269 -31.22 6.68 10.66
C LYS A 269 -30.63 7.39 9.44
N LEU A 270 -30.26 6.61 8.43
CA LEU A 270 -29.74 7.08 7.14
C LEU A 270 -30.83 7.01 6.08
N THR A 271 -30.91 8.03 5.23
CA THR A 271 -31.81 8.05 4.08
C THR A 271 -31.03 8.24 2.79
N PHE A 272 -31.17 7.30 1.88
CA PHE A 272 -30.55 7.28 0.56
C PHE A 272 -31.60 7.57 -0.50
N THR A 273 -31.46 8.69 -1.19
CA THR A 273 -32.37 9.11 -2.26
C THR A 273 -31.65 8.98 -3.60
N LEU A 274 -32.30 8.34 -4.57
CA LEU A 274 -31.79 8.26 -5.94
C LEU A 274 -32.85 8.63 -6.97
N PRO A 275 -32.52 9.54 -7.92
CA PRO A 275 -33.31 9.70 -9.12
C PRO A 275 -32.94 8.62 -10.14
N GLY A 276 -33.84 8.32 -11.07
CA GLY A 276 -33.55 7.46 -12.20
C GLY A 276 -34.68 7.44 -13.22
N LYS A 277 -34.50 6.62 -14.25
CA LYS A 277 -35.47 6.46 -15.33
C LYS A 277 -35.60 4.99 -15.71
N ALA A 278 -36.82 4.47 -15.70
CA ALA A 278 -37.15 3.16 -16.23
C ALA A 278 -37.61 3.32 -17.70
N GLY A 279 -36.90 2.70 -18.62
CA GLY A 279 -37.22 2.73 -20.06
C GLY A 279 -38.34 1.74 -20.45
N ALA A 280 -38.62 0.75 -19.60
CA ALA A 280 -39.63 -0.27 -19.80
C ALA A 280 -40.27 -0.67 -18.46
N ASP A 281 -41.49 -1.22 -18.53
CA ASP A 281 -42.14 -1.85 -17.38
C ASP A 281 -41.48 -3.20 -17.03
N GLY A 282 -41.75 -3.69 -15.81
CA GLY A 282 -41.17 -4.94 -15.31
C GLY A 282 -39.76 -4.79 -14.73
N LEU A 283 -39.24 -3.56 -14.63
CA LEU A 283 -38.00 -3.24 -13.94
C LEU A 283 -38.22 -3.08 -12.42
N ALA A 284 -37.16 -3.33 -11.66
CA ALA A 284 -37.17 -3.16 -10.21
C ALA A 284 -35.84 -2.59 -9.72
N LEU A 285 -35.87 -1.80 -8.66
CA LEU A 285 -34.70 -1.43 -7.88
C LEU A 285 -34.44 -2.52 -6.83
N VAL A 286 -33.18 -2.94 -6.71
CA VAL A 286 -32.70 -3.78 -5.61
C VAL A 286 -31.64 -2.98 -4.86
N ALA A 287 -32.04 -2.43 -3.72
CA ALA A 287 -31.17 -1.71 -2.80
C ALA A 287 -30.57 -2.68 -1.78
N ARG A 288 -29.28 -2.52 -1.48
CA ARG A 288 -28.51 -3.36 -0.55
C ARG A 288 -27.57 -2.51 0.28
N LEU A 289 -27.40 -2.87 1.53
CA LEU A 289 -26.27 -2.44 2.35
C LEU A 289 -25.28 -3.59 2.45
N VAL A 290 -24.03 -3.32 2.05
CA VAL A 290 -22.94 -4.30 2.04
C VAL A 290 -21.77 -3.74 2.86
N ASP A 291 -21.18 -4.59 3.70
CA ASP A 291 -19.97 -4.25 4.46
C ASP A 291 -18.68 -4.62 3.68
N ASN A 292 -17.50 -4.24 4.19
CA ASN A 292 -16.22 -4.55 3.53
C ASN A 292 -15.85 -6.05 3.53
N ARG A 293 -16.59 -6.90 4.23
CA ARG A 293 -16.46 -8.36 4.11
C ARG A 293 -17.28 -8.91 2.93
N GLY A 294 -18.07 -8.07 2.28
CA GLY A 294 -19.00 -8.45 1.21
C GLY A 294 -20.28 -9.09 1.74
N ARG A 295 -20.60 -8.90 3.03
CA ARG A 295 -21.84 -9.40 3.62
C ARG A 295 -22.96 -8.41 3.32
N GLU A 296 -24.06 -8.91 2.78
CA GLU A 296 -25.31 -8.16 2.68
C GLU A 296 -25.97 -8.15 4.06
N VAL A 297 -26.06 -6.98 4.69
CA VAL A 297 -26.66 -6.83 6.03
C VAL A 297 -28.09 -6.27 5.96
N TRP A 298 -28.46 -5.66 4.83
CA TRP A 298 -29.80 -5.18 4.57
C TRP A 298 -30.13 -5.22 3.07
N ARG A 299 -31.38 -5.51 2.72
CA ARG A 299 -31.87 -5.53 1.34
C ARG A 299 -33.33 -5.12 1.23
N GLN A 300 -33.64 -4.35 0.19
CA GLN A 300 -35.02 -4.05 -0.20
C GLN A 300 -35.16 -4.10 -1.73
N LYS A 301 -36.31 -4.61 -2.21
CA LYS A 301 -36.68 -4.60 -3.63
C LYS A 301 -37.93 -3.75 -3.83
N ARG A 302 -37.92 -2.87 -4.84
CA ARG A 302 -39.09 -2.05 -5.23
C ARG A 302 -39.30 -2.13 -6.73
N LYS A 303 -40.53 -2.33 -7.17
CA LYS A 303 -40.87 -2.23 -8.60
C LYS A 303 -40.86 -0.75 -9.00
N VAL A 304 -40.45 -0.46 -10.23
CA VAL A 304 -40.54 0.88 -10.81
C VAL A 304 -41.34 0.80 -12.10
N SER A 305 -42.27 1.73 -12.28
CA SER A 305 -43.02 1.89 -13.53
C SER A 305 -42.17 2.60 -14.57
N LYS A 306 -42.46 2.37 -15.85
CA LYS A 306 -41.84 3.13 -16.94
C LYS A 306 -42.00 4.64 -16.72
N GLY A 307 -40.91 5.39 -16.86
CA GLY A 307 -40.86 6.83 -16.62
C GLY A 307 -39.72 7.23 -15.69
N ASP A 308 -39.68 8.52 -15.33
CA ASP A 308 -38.74 9.04 -14.35
C ASP A 308 -39.23 8.68 -12.92
N PHE A 309 -38.30 8.37 -12.03
CA PHE A 309 -38.58 8.03 -10.64
C PHE A 309 -37.59 8.73 -9.69
N SER A 310 -37.99 8.88 -8.43
CA SER A 310 -37.12 9.31 -7.34
C SER A 310 -37.49 8.50 -6.10
N GLU A 311 -36.61 7.59 -5.69
CA GLU A 311 -36.88 6.64 -4.63
C GLU A 311 -35.98 6.89 -3.43
N ALA A 312 -36.56 6.75 -2.23
CA ALA A 312 -35.87 6.92 -0.96
C ALA A 312 -35.88 5.62 -0.16
N PHE A 313 -34.71 5.23 0.32
CA PHE A 313 -34.51 4.07 1.19
C PHE A 313 -33.97 4.56 2.53
N SER A 314 -34.70 4.28 3.61
CA SER A 314 -34.26 4.62 4.96
C SER A 314 -33.93 3.35 5.73
N LEU A 315 -32.76 3.33 6.36
CA LEU A 315 -32.27 2.22 7.17
C LEU A 315 -31.37 2.74 8.29
N GLN A 316 -31.14 1.92 9.30
CA GLN A 316 -30.01 2.07 10.21
C GLN A 316 -28.92 1.08 9.77
N PRO A 317 -27.63 1.44 9.81
CA PRO A 317 -26.56 0.57 9.36
C PRO A 317 -26.18 -0.50 10.41
N THR A 318 -27.17 -1.13 11.02
CA THR A 318 -26.98 -2.15 12.07
C THR A 318 -26.43 -3.46 11.49
N GLY A 319 -25.63 -4.18 12.28
CA GLY A 319 -25.10 -5.51 11.92
C GLY A 319 -23.90 -5.51 10.97
N MET A 320 -23.36 -4.33 10.63
CA MET A 320 -22.07 -4.20 9.95
C MET A 320 -20.94 -4.74 10.85
N LEU A 321 -19.89 -5.32 10.25
CA LEU A 321 -18.68 -5.76 10.98
C LEU A 321 -17.42 -4.98 10.59
N THR A 322 -17.58 -3.95 9.75
CA THR A 322 -16.50 -3.12 9.27
C THR A 322 -16.97 -1.67 9.22
N PRO A 323 -16.09 -0.68 9.45
CA PRO A 323 -16.47 0.73 9.49
C PRO A 323 -16.88 1.31 8.12
N VAL A 324 -16.73 0.57 7.01
CA VAL A 324 -17.12 1.05 5.67
C VAL A 324 -18.44 0.40 5.26
N GLY A 325 -19.45 1.24 5.03
CA GLY A 325 -20.76 0.85 4.53
C GLY A 325 -20.92 1.20 3.06
N ARG A 326 -21.47 0.27 2.26
CA ARG A 326 -21.77 0.46 0.84
C ARG A 326 -23.26 0.31 0.61
N PHE A 327 -23.93 1.41 0.31
CA PHE A 327 -25.31 1.39 -0.13
C PHE A 327 -25.36 1.30 -1.66
N ARG A 328 -25.69 0.13 -2.18
CA ARG A 328 -25.74 -0.16 -3.61
C ARG A 328 -27.19 -0.30 -4.06
N VAL A 329 -27.52 0.31 -5.18
CA VAL A 329 -28.83 0.14 -5.83
C VAL A 329 -28.61 -0.32 -7.26
N ASP A 330 -29.17 -1.48 -7.60
CA ASP A 330 -29.21 -1.99 -8.96
C ASP A 330 -30.63 -1.86 -9.54
N LEU A 331 -30.76 -1.29 -10.73
CA LEU A 331 -31.96 -1.42 -11.56
C LEU A 331 -31.86 -2.74 -12.30
N VAL A 332 -32.84 -3.62 -12.12
CA VAL A 332 -32.83 -4.97 -12.69
C VAL A 332 -34.08 -5.26 -13.51
N GLY A 333 -33.90 -6.02 -14.59
CA GLY A 333 -34.99 -6.66 -15.34
C GLY A 333 -34.85 -8.18 -15.23
N GLY A 334 -35.63 -8.80 -14.35
CA GLY A 334 -35.41 -10.20 -13.96
C GLY A 334 -34.12 -10.34 -13.15
N GLU A 335 -33.16 -11.14 -13.65
CA GLU A 335 -31.83 -11.32 -13.07
C GLU A 335 -30.76 -10.37 -13.67
N ILE A 336 -31.12 -9.64 -14.73
CA ILE A 336 -30.16 -8.82 -15.49
C ILE A 336 -30.06 -7.44 -14.85
N VAL A 337 -28.83 -7.00 -14.58
CA VAL A 337 -28.54 -5.63 -14.14
C VAL A 337 -28.55 -4.69 -15.35
N GLU A 338 -29.41 -3.68 -15.28
CA GLU A 338 -29.58 -2.60 -16.27
C GLU A 338 -28.74 -1.38 -15.91
N ALA A 339 -28.74 -0.97 -14.64
CA ALA A 339 -27.92 0.14 -14.17
C ALA A 339 -27.58 -0.08 -12.70
N SER A 340 -26.50 0.52 -12.22
CA SER A 340 -26.09 0.45 -10.82
C SER A 340 -25.63 1.83 -10.36
N ALA A 341 -25.93 2.15 -9.10
CA ALA A 341 -25.34 3.26 -8.39
C ALA A 341 -24.92 2.81 -6.99
N GLU A 342 -23.92 3.49 -6.43
CA GLU A 342 -23.42 3.21 -5.10
C GLU A 342 -23.13 4.52 -4.35
N SER A 343 -23.37 4.49 -3.03
CA SER A 343 -22.88 5.47 -2.08
C SER A 343 -22.05 4.75 -1.01
N ILE A 344 -20.84 5.24 -0.77
CA ILE A 344 -19.95 4.77 0.28
C ILE A 344 -20.02 5.74 1.46
N PHE A 345 -20.11 5.22 2.66
CA PHE A 345 -20.14 5.99 3.90
C PHE A 345 -19.43 5.25 5.03
N PHE A 346 -19.13 5.96 6.12
CA PHE A 346 -18.42 5.40 7.27
C PHE A 346 -19.34 5.27 8.46
N VAL A 347 -19.30 4.13 9.13
CA VAL A 347 -20.01 3.86 10.37
C VAL A 347 -18.96 3.72 11.46
N ARG A 348 -19.10 4.52 12.52
CA ARG A 348 -18.24 4.40 13.69
C ARG A 348 -18.63 3.12 14.41
N GLN A 349 -17.67 2.23 14.55
CA GLN A 349 -17.81 1.00 15.32
C GLN A 349 -16.83 1.06 16.48
N GLU A 350 -17.21 0.67 17.69
CA GLU A 350 -16.20 0.45 18.72
C GLU A 350 -15.40 -0.80 18.33
N LEU A 351 -14.17 -0.60 17.85
CA LEU A 351 -13.28 -1.70 17.55
C LEU A 351 -12.55 -2.10 18.83
N VAL A 352 -13.07 -3.12 19.51
CA VAL A 352 -12.44 -3.68 20.70
C VAL A 352 -11.43 -4.74 20.26
N TRP A 353 -10.15 -4.52 20.56
CA TRP A 353 -9.13 -5.56 20.41
C TRP A 353 -9.23 -6.54 21.59
N ASP A 354 -10.19 -7.47 21.45
CA ASP A 354 -10.57 -8.53 22.41
C ASP A 354 -10.01 -9.93 22.03
N SER A 355 -9.27 -10.00 20.92
CA SER A 355 -8.80 -11.23 20.31
C SER A 355 -7.32 -11.12 19.91
N TYR A 356 -6.71 -12.23 19.49
CA TYR A 356 -5.35 -12.20 18.94
C TYR A 356 -5.36 -11.56 17.55
N GLU A 357 -4.79 -10.36 17.42
CA GLU A 357 -4.85 -9.56 16.19
C GLU A 357 -3.60 -9.77 15.31
N PRO A 358 -3.73 -10.38 14.12
CA PRO A 358 -2.68 -10.37 13.13
C PRO A 358 -2.71 -9.06 12.34
N VAL A 359 -1.54 -8.47 12.19
CA VAL A 359 -1.33 -7.19 11.56
C VAL A 359 -0.19 -7.34 10.57
N LEU A 360 -0.35 -6.77 9.38
CA LEU A 360 0.74 -6.68 8.43
C LEU A 360 1.09 -5.22 8.12
N TRP A 361 2.39 -4.94 8.15
CA TRP A 361 2.90 -3.74 7.52
C TRP A 361 3.01 -3.94 6.02
N LEU A 362 2.47 -2.98 5.28
CA LEU A 362 2.42 -3.04 3.83
C LEU A 362 3.21 -1.88 3.25
N THR A 363 4.40 -2.22 2.75
CA THR A 363 5.33 -1.29 2.08
C THR A 363 4.75 -0.67 0.81
N ARG A 364 3.74 -1.31 0.21
CA ARG A 364 3.16 -0.92 -1.09
C ARG A 364 2.11 0.16 -0.89
N ASN A 365 2.58 1.28 -0.33
CA ASN A 365 1.82 2.50 -0.10
C ASN A 365 1.15 2.96 -1.40
N ARG A 366 1.85 2.85 -2.53
CA ARG A 366 1.29 3.22 -3.82
C ARG A 366 0.66 2.00 -4.47
N VAL A 367 -0.67 1.86 -4.35
CA VAL A 367 -1.55 0.98 -5.15
C VAL A 367 -1.43 1.33 -6.65
N ARG A 368 -0.23 1.20 -7.20
CA ARG A 368 0.12 1.51 -8.59
C ARG A 368 -0.03 0.28 -9.46
N TRP A 369 -0.19 -0.91 -8.86
CA TRP A 369 -0.20 -2.16 -9.56
C TRP A 369 -1.47 -2.96 -9.30
N TYR A 370 -2.04 -3.51 -10.37
CA TYR A 370 -3.15 -4.46 -10.33
C TYR A 370 -2.75 -5.75 -9.60
N TYR A 371 -1.47 -6.14 -9.61
CA TYR A 371 -0.98 -7.26 -8.81
C TYR A 371 -1.08 -7.02 -7.30
N ASP A 372 -1.09 -5.77 -6.84
CA ASP A 372 -1.26 -5.49 -5.41
C ASP A 372 -2.64 -6.00 -4.95
N VAL A 373 -3.64 -5.98 -5.85
CA VAL A 373 -4.98 -6.49 -5.56
C VAL A 373 -4.93 -7.99 -5.29
N ASP A 374 -4.46 -8.80 -6.24
CA ASP A 374 -4.37 -10.25 -6.05
C ASP A 374 -3.42 -10.62 -4.91
N TYR A 375 -2.36 -9.84 -4.69
CA TYR A 375 -1.46 -9.96 -3.56
C TYR A 375 -2.23 -9.83 -2.24
N PHE A 376 -2.94 -8.72 -2.01
CA PHE A 376 -3.65 -8.55 -0.75
C PHE A 376 -4.83 -9.52 -0.60
N LYS A 377 -5.51 -9.89 -1.70
CA LYS A 377 -6.54 -10.94 -1.69
C LYS A 377 -5.98 -12.21 -1.08
N MET A 378 -4.83 -12.65 -1.56
CA MET A 378 -4.25 -13.90 -1.08
C MET A 378 -3.61 -13.73 0.32
N LEU A 379 -3.11 -12.56 0.72
CA LEU A 379 -2.79 -12.30 2.13
C LEU A 379 -4.00 -12.51 3.04
N ARG A 380 -5.17 -12.02 2.62
CA ARG A 380 -6.41 -12.16 3.38
C ARG A 380 -6.96 -13.59 3.34
N GLU A 381 -7.11 -14.16 2.16
CA GLU A 381 -7.77 -15.45 1.96
C GLU A 381 -6.91 -16.62 2.47
N VAL A 382 -5.59 -16.55 2.26
CA VAL A 382 -4.68 -17.66 2.59
C VAL A 382 -4.01 -17.46 3.94
N MET A 383 -3.61 -16.23 4.28
CA MET A 383 -2.95 -15.95 5.56
C MET A 383 -3.86 -15.32 6.61
N TRP A 384 -5.16 -15.09 6.31
CA TRP A 384 -6.12 -14.54 7.26
C TRP A 384 -5.69 -13.22 7.89
N ILE A 385 -5.03 -12.34 7.14
CA ILE A 385 -4.76 -10.98 7.62
C ILE A 385 -5.82 -10.01 7.06
N PRO A 386 -6.70 -9.46 7.90
CA PRO A 386 -7.72 -8.52 7.47
C PRO A 386 -7.28 -7.05 7.60
N ASN A 387 -6.12 -6.80 8.20
CA ASN A 387 -5.81 -5.53 8.85
C ASN A 387 -4.63 -4.83 8.21
N GLY A 388 -4.70 -3.50 8.17
CA GLY A 388 -3.72 -2.67 7.49
C GLY A 388 -3.13 -1.56 8.31
N TRP A 389 -1.91 -1.19 7.93
CA TRP A 389 -1.21 -0.02 8.44
C TRP A 389 -1.23 1.12 7.42
N ALA A 390 -1.40 2.36 7.90
CA ALA A 390 -1.21 3.53 7.06
C ALA A 390 -0.49 4.68 7.79
N HIS A 391 0.31 5.41 7.02
CA HIS A 391 1.05 6.61 7.46
C HIS A 391 0.55 7.90 6.77
N SER A 392 -0.53 7.81 6.00
CA SER A 392 -1.06 8.90 5.17
C SER A 392 -2.29 9.53 5.82
N PHE A 393 -2.25 10.84 6.06
CA PHE A 393 -3.31 11.65 6.69
C PHE A 393 -4.47 12.01 5.76
N ASN A 394 -4.43 11.59 4.49
CA ASN A 394 -5.42 12.05 3.52
C ASN A 394 -6.67 11.17 3.63
N PRO A 395 -7.86 11.74 3.93
CA PRO A 395 -9.13 11.01 3.93
C PRO A 395 -9.50 10.42 2.57
N ARG A 396 -8.81 10.82 1.49
CA ARG A 396 -8.84 10.19 0.17
C ARG A 396 -7.43 9.72 -0.26
N GLY A 397 -6.60 9.41 0.72
CA GLY A 397 -5.25 8.89 0.57
C GLY A 397 -5.21 7.39 0.37
N GLU A 398 -4.02 6.83 0.35
CA GLU A 398 -3.79 5.40 0.09
C GLU A 398 -4.56 4.48 1.05
N ALA A 399 -4.69 4.88 2.32
CA ALA A 399 -5.51 4.21 3.33
C ALA A 399 -7.00 4.12 2.94
N TYR A 400 -7.59 5.26 2.57
CA TYR A 400 -8.97 5.31 2.07
C TYR A 400 -9.12 4.38 0.88
N TYR A 401 -8.17 4.40 -0.06
CA TYR A 401 -8.26 3.56 -1.23
C TYR A 401 -8.15 2.06 -0.89
N GLN A 402 -7.26 1.68 0.01
CA GLN A 402 -7.12 0.30 0.45
C GLN A 402 -8.36 -0.17 1.22
N MET A 403 -8.91 0.63 2.13
CA MET A 403 -10.12 0.29 2.88
C MET A 403 -11.36 0.26 1.98
N VAL A 404 -11.64 1.36 1.29
CA VAL A 404 -12.85 1.52 0.50
C VAL A 404 -12.75 0.64 -0.73
N TYR A 405 -11.85 0.96 -1.65
CA TYR A 405 -11.83 0.33 -2.96
C TYR A 405 -11.14 -1.04 -2.97
N GLY A 406 -10.15 -1.28 -2.11
CA GLY A 406 -9.60 -2.62 -1.90
C GLY A 406 -10.61 -3.55 -1.22
N GLY A 407 -11.35 -3.07 -0.22
CA GLY A 407 -12.36 -3.86 0.50
C GLY A 407 -13.40 -4.50 -0.43
N PHE A 408 -13.76 -3.80 -1.51
CA PHE A 408 -14.71 -4.24 -2.54
C PHE A 408 -14.41 -5.63 -3.14
N ASN A 409 -13.14 -5.94 -3.37
CA ASN A 409 -12.72 -7.21 -4.00
C ASN A 409 -12.25 -8.26 -2.98
N ARG A 410 -12.53 -8.06 -1.69
CA ARG A 410 -11.94 -8.82 -0.58
C ARG A 410 -10.42 -8.71 -0.49
N VAL A 411 -9.90 -7.61 -1.01
CA VAL A 411 -8.48 -7.37 -1.20
C VAL A 411 -7.96 -6.38 -0.17
N GLY A 412 -8.78 -5.44 0.27
CA GLY A 412 -8.38 -4.35 1.15
C GLY A 412 -8.53 -4.67 2.63
N TYR A 413 -8.30 -3.64 3.45
CA TYR A 413 -8.45 -3.76 4.89
C TYR A 413 -9.91 -3.82 5.31
N GLU A 414 -10.21 -4.73 6.22
CA GLU A 414 -11.50 -4.78 6.91
C GLU A 414 -11.64 -3.56 7.84
N SER A 415 -10.55 -3.10 8.46
CA SER A 415 -10.43 -1.79 9.12
C SER A 415 -8.99 -1.30 9.16
N LEU A 416 -8.80 0.03 9.28
CA LEU A 416 -7.49 0.61 9.53
C LEU A 416 -7.11 0.26 10.96
N HIS A 417 -6.07 -0.55 11.17
CA HIS A 417 -5.67 -0.91 12.52
C HIS A 417 -4.61 0.02 13.06
N PHE A 418 -3.77 0.61 12.19
CA PHE A 418 -2.62 1.41 12.61
C PHE A 418 -2.56 2.72 11.88
N PHE A 419 -2.28 3.75 12.66
CA PHE A 419 -1.94 5.04 12.13
C PHE A 419 -0.63 5.55 12.73
N SER A 420 0.38 5.72 11.88
CA SER A 420 1.69 6.21 12.31
C SER A 420 1.82 7.73 12.20
N MET A 421 2.07 8.37 13.34
CA MET A 421 2.24 9.81 13.48
C MET A 421 3.68 10.28 13.15
N ASN A 422 4.58 9.33 12.82
CA ASN A 422 6.01 9.45 12.48
C ASN A 422 6.72 10.69 13.07
N HIS A 423 7.37 10.50 14.22
CA HIS A 423 8.27 11.50 14.81
C HIS A 423 9.76 11.10 14.67
N ASN A 424 10.10 10.29 13.67
CA ASN A 424 11.37 9.55 13.61
C ASN A 424 12.55 10.30 13.00
N TRP A 425 13.73 9.79 13.34
CA TRP A 425 15.00 10.15 12.73
C TRP A 425 15.27 9.31 11.49
N THR A 426 15.55 9.95 10.35
CA THR A 426 16.08 9.21 9.19
C THR A 426 17.56 8.87 9.39
N ASN A 427 17.94 7.65 9.03
CA ASN A 427 19.35 7.21 8.99
C ASN A 427 20.24 8.20 8.22
N ALA A 428 19.75 8.76 7.10
CA ALA A 428 20.48 9.73 6.31
C ALA A 428 20.87 11.00 7.10
N THR A 429 19.97 11.48 7.96
CA THR A 429 20.23 12.69 8.74
C THR A 429 21.17 12.41 9.91
N PHE A 430 21.00 11.26 10.57
CA PHE A 430 21.93 10.80 11.60
C PHE A 430 23.37 10.74 11.07
N GLU A 431 23.58 10.10 9.92
CA GLU A 431 24.93 10.00 9.32
C GLU A 431 25.48 11.36 8.88
N ARG A 432 24.62 12.28 8.44
CA ARG A 432 25.03 13.66 8.12
C ARG A 432 25.62 14.35 9.35
N ARG A 433 24.99 14.23 10.52
CA ARG A 433 25.49 14.82 11.77
C ARG A 433 26.79 14.19 12.24
N ARG A 434 26.86 12.87 12.23
CA ARG A 434 28.06 12.12 12.60
C ARG A 434 29.27 12.55 11.76
N ARG A 435 29.10 12.66 10.44
CA ARG A 435 30.15 13.17 9.54
C ARG A 435 30.47 14.64 9.79
N GLY A 436 29.44 15.47 10.02
CA GLY A 436 29.60 16.89 10.35
C GLY A 436 30.47 17.11 11.59
N PHE A 437 30.14 16.43 12.70
CA PHE A 437 30.93 16.47 13.92
C PHE A 437 32.34 15.92 13.70
N ALA A 438 32.48 14.77 13.03
CA ALA A 438 33.77 14.17 12.79
C ALA A 438 34.73 15.10 12.03
N LYS A 439 34.20 15.86 11.05
CA LYS A 439 34.96 16.81 10.22
C LYS A 439 35.26 18.13 10.93
N ALA A 440 34.24 18.76 11.52
CA ALA A 440 34.36 20.13 12.04
C ALA A 440 34.76 20.20 13.52
N LYS A 441 34.55 19.12 14.29
CA LYS A 441 34.64 19.09 15.76
C LYS A 441 33.76 20.13 16.47
N ASP A 442 32.83 20.73 15.74
CA ASP A 442 31.85 21.69 16.25
C ASP A 442 30.71 20.96 16.96
N THR A 443 30.53 21.25 18.24
CA THR A 443 29.52 20.61 19.11
C THR A 443 28.08 20.86 18.67
N ARG A 444 27.82 21.88 17.84
CA ARG A 444 26.48 22.08 17.26
C ARG A 444 26.00 20.88 16.45
N TRP A 445 26.92 20.07 15.89
CA TRP A 445 26.55 18.82 15.23
C TRP A 445 25.97 17.76 16.17
N LEU A 446 26.22 17.90 17.48
CA LEU A 446 25.64 17.12 18.57
C LEU A 446 24.32 17.72 19.10
N TYR A 447 23.73 18.69 18.40
CA TYR A 447 22.44 19.27 18.80
C TYR A 447 21.27 18.55 18.14
N ARG A 448 20.19 18.36 18.88
CA ARG A 448 18.91 17.89 18.35
C ARG A 448 18.08 19.04 17.78
N THR A 449 18.64 19.89 16.90
CA THR A 449 17.97 21.08 16.33
C THR A 449 18.05 21.14 14.80
N PRO A 450 17.19 21.86 14.06
CA PRO A 450 17.25 21.89 12.59
C PRO A 450 18.59 22.43 12.05
N ILE A 451 18.94 22.03 10.82
CA ILE A 451 20.10 22.59 10.10
C ILE A 451 19.67 23.87 9.40
N ASP A 452 20.36 24.97 9.66
CA ASP A 452 20.15 26.24 8.97
C ASP A 452 20.51 26.10 7.48
N LYS A 453 19.61 26.54 6.60
CA LYS A 453 19.78 26.37 5.15
C LYS A 453 20.90 27.23 4.57
N LYS A 454 21.22 28.38 5.19
CA LYS A 454 22.25 29.32 4.73
C LYS A 454 23.63 28.90 5.20
N THR A 455 23.76 28.53 6.48
CA THR A 455 25.06 28.22 7.09
C THR A 455 25.40 26.73 7.06
N ALA A 456 24.41 25.87 6.77
CA ALA A 456 24.55 24.40 6.74
C ALA A 456 25.01 23.78 8.07
N VAL A 457 24.85 24.49 9.20
CA VAL A 457 25.09 23.98 10.56
C VAL A 457 23.80 23.98 11.40
N PRO A 458 23.70 23.15 12.44
CA PRO A 458 22.55 23.16 13.34
C PRO A 458 22.38 24.50 14.09
N VAL A 459 21.13 24.90 14.32
CA VAL A 459 20.78 26.15 15.05
C VAL A 459 20.73 25.95 16.55
N ASP A 460 20.95 27.02 17.31
CA ASP A 460 20.83 26.97 18.79
C ASP A 460 19.38 26.95 19.24
N LYS A 461 18.51 27.71 18.56
CA LYS A 461 17.07 27.80 18.83
C LYS A 461 16.27 27.52 17.56
N PRO A 462 15.41 26.49 17.54
CA PRO A 462 14.54 26.23 16.41
C PRO A 462 13.38 27.23 16.28
N ASP A 463 12.86 27.40 15.06
CA ASP A 463 11.64 28.15 14.79
C ASP A 463 10.44 27.21 14.70
N TYR A 464 9.66 27.16 15.78
CA TYR A 464 8.49 26.27 15.92
C TYR A 464 7.26 26.78 15.18
N ALA A 465 7.16 28.10 14.92
CA ALA A 465 5.95 28.71 14.35
C ALA A 465 5.72 28.28 12.89
N ASN A 466 6.80 27.95 12.18
CA ASN A 466 6.78 27.55 10.77
C ASN A 466 6.75 26.03 10.54
N LEU A 467 6.60 25.23 11.60
CA LEU A 467 6.56 23.77 11.49
C LEU A 467 5.18 23.25 11.11
N SER A 468 5.10 22.54 9.99
CA SER A 468 3.86 21.93 9.52
C SER A 468 3.51 20.64 10.30
N TYR A 469 2.23 20.40 10.54
CA TYR A 469 1.74 19.19 11.21
C TYR A 469 1.74 17.90 10.34
N GLY A 470 2.62 17.81 9.33
CA GLY A 470 2.71 16.64 8.43
C GLY A 470 3.66 15.53 8.92
N ASN A 471 3.62 14.34 8.27
CA ASN A 471 4.65 13.27 8.38
C ASN A 471 5.89 13.64 7.59
N ASN A 472 6.48 14.81 7.87
CA ASN A 472 7.81 15.08 7.37
C ASN A 472 8.81 14.51 8.39
N PRO A 473 9.61 13.50 8.05
CA PRO A 473 10.62 12.96 8.95
C PRO A 473 11.75 13.95 9.24
N HIS A 474 11.71 15.16 8.65
CA HIS A 474 12.55 16.29 9.02
C HIS A 474 11.96 17.18 10.13
N ASN A 475 10.70 16.98 10.53
CA ASN A 475 10.05 17.72 11.63
C ASN A 475 10.38 17.14 13.03
N SER A 476 11.37 16.24 13.12
CA SER A 476 11.80 15.53 14.33
C SER A 476 13.18 15.97 14.86
N PHE A 477 13.77 17.03 14.29
CA PHE A 477 15.05 17.60 14.74
C PHE A 477 14.83 18.67 15.80
N PHE A 478 14.22 18.30 16.92
CA PHE A 478 13.98 19.21 18.03
C PHE A 478 14.32 18.56 19.36
N PRO A 479 14.85 19.31 20.34
CA PRO A 479 15.13 18.80 21.66
C PRO A 479 13.82 18.31 22.29
N LEU A 480 13.79 17.04 22.71
CA LEU A 480 12.56 16.38 23.16
C LEU A 480 12.07 16.88 24.53
N ASP A 481 12.86 17.70 25.20
CA ASP A 481 12.55 18.37 26.45
C ASP A 481 12.34 19.88 26.29
N ASP A 482 12.26 20.41 25.06
CA ASP A 482 11.91 21.81 24.81
C ASP A 482 10.38 22.03 24.95
N PRO A 483 9.91 22.89 25.89
CA PRO A 483 8.49 23.13 26.10
C PRO A 483 7.73 23.58 24.83
N ASP A 484 8.36 24.38 23.96
CA ASP A 484 7.74 24.85 22.73
C ASP A 484 7.53 23.67 21.76
N TYR A 485 8.49 22.75 21.69
CA TYR A 485 8.38 21.54 20.87
C TYR A 485 7.34 20.56 21.42
N LEU A 486 7.27 20.41 22.74
CA LEU A 486 6.29 19.56 23.40
C LEU A 486 4.86 20.07 23.15
N ALA A 487 4.64 21.37 23.28
CA ALA A 487 3.35 22.00 22.99
C ALA A 487 2.97 21.85 21.50
N TRP A 488 3.93 22.04 20.59
CA TRP A 488 3.72 21.81 19.17
C TRP A 488 3.39 20.33 18.86
N THR A 489 4.09 19.39 19.50
CA THR A 489 3.89 17.94 19.34
C THR A 489 2.48 17.54 19.75
N GLY A 490 1.97 18.03 20.88
CA GLY A 490 0.59 17.78 21.30
C GLY A 490 -0.44 18.27 20.27
N LYS A 491 -0.26 19.49 19.75
CA LYS A 491 -1.13 20.05 18.69
C LYS A 491 -1.07 19.25 17.39
N LYS A 492 0.13 18.78 17.00
CA LYS A 492 0.32 17.90 15.84
C LYS A 492 -0.48 16.63 16.01
N ILE A 493 -0.31 15.91 17.12
CA ILE A 493 -1.01 14.65 17.40
C ILE A 493 -2.53 14.84 17.33
N ALA A 494 -3.06 15.87 18.00
CA ALA A 494 -4.49 16.16 17.97
C ALA A 494 -5.01 16.41 16.54
N SER A 495 -4.30 17.23 15.76
CA SER A 495 -4.67 17.48 14.37
C SER A 495 -4.59 16.23 13.49
N GLN A 496 -3.71 15.28 13.80
CA GLN A 496 -3.54 14.07 13.03
C GLN A 496 -4.64 13.05 13.34
N ILE A 497 -5.02 12.90 14.61
CA ILE A 497 -6.11 12.03 15.05
C ILE A 497 -7.45 12.50 14.48
N ASP A 498 -7.75 13.79 14.54
CA ASP A 498 -8.97 14.37 13.96
C ASP A 498 -9.18 13.97 12.48
N ARG A 499 -8.10 14.00 11.70
CA ARG A 499 -8.13 13.65 10.26
C ARG A 499 -8.37 12.18 9.96
N VAL A 500 -8.01 11.28 10.88
CA VAL A 500 -8.13 9.83 10.67
C VAL A 500 -9.23 9.19 11.50
N ASN A 501 -9.90 9.95 12.35
CA ASN A 501 -10.98 9.47 13.20
C ASN A 501 -12.12 8.83 12.39
N VAL A 502 -12.33 9.28 11.13
CA VAL A 502 -13.28 8.67 10.17
C VAL A 502 -13.01 7.19 9.88
N PHE A 503 -11.75 6.75 10.01
CA PHE A 503 -11.36 5.35 9.81
C PHE A 503 -11.41 4.53 11.10
N ASN A 504 -11.63 5.19 12.24
CA ASN A 504 -11.74 4.60 13.57
C ASN A 504 -10.61 3.59 13.84
N PRO A 505 -9.34 4.03 13.88
CA PRO A 505 -8.21 3.11 14.02
C PRO A 505 -8.18 2.45 15.39
N ILE A 506 -7.77 1.17 15.43
CA ILE A 506 -7.60 0.46 16.71
C ILE A 506 -6.36 0.97 17.46
N ILE A 507 -5.28 1.25 16.73
CA ILE A 507 -3.96 1.60 17.27
C ILE A 507 -3.44 2.90 16.67
N TYR A 508 -2.94 3.76 17.54
CA TYR A 508 -2.17 4.94 17.19
C TYR A 508 -0.69 4.66 17.43
N ASP A 509 0.05 4.42 16.35
CA ASP A 509 1.50 4.32 16.39
C ASP A 509 2.08 5.74 16.50
N LEU A 510 2.66 6.03 17.66
CA LEU A 510 3.32 7.30 17.91
C LEU A 510 4.49 7.50 16.95
N MET A 511 5.26 6.44 16.66
CA MET A 511 6.56 6.52 16.00
C MET A 511 6.99 5.18 15.37
N ASP A 512 7.19 5.11 14.05
CA ASP A 512 7.83 3.97 13.37
C ASP A 512 9.34 3.83 13.71
N GLU A 513 9.71 2.88 14.55
CA GLU A 513 11.11 2.67 15.00
C GLU A 513 11.68 3.88 15.78
N GLY A 514 10.80 4.59 16.49
CA GLY A 514 11.15 5.82 17.21
C GLY A 514 12.20 5.60 18.29
N SER A 515 13.15 6.53 18.41
CA SER A 515 14.25 6.44 19.36
C SER A 515 14.86 7.81 19.64
N TYR A 516 15.58 7.93 20.76
CA TYR A 516 16.34 9.13 21.09
C TYR A 516 17.49 9.38 20.10
N THR A 517 18.03 8.31 19.51
CA THR A 517 18.99 8.39 18.39
C THR A 517 18.36 7.80 17.12
N SER A 518 19.14 7.12 16.26
CA SER A 518 18.59 6.31 15.17
C SER A 518 18.70 4.85 15.59
N TYR A 519 17.58 4.23 15.96
CA TYR A 519 17.52 2.92 16.60
C TYR A 519 18.33 2.90 17.90
N ALA A 520 19.29 2.00 18.01
CA ALA A 520 20.29 1.92 19.07
C ALA A 520 21.69 2.41 18.61
N ARG A 521 21.77 3.22 17.53
CA ARG A 521 23.07 3.66 17.00
C ARG A 521 23.74 4.67 17.94
N SER A 522 25.04 4.49 18.11
CA SER A 522 25.88 5.32 18.98
C SER A 522 26.06 6.74 18.46
N HIS A 523 25.58 7.71 19.22
CA HIS A 523 25.87 9.12 19.01
C HIS A 523 25.60 9.93 20.28
N ASP A 524 26.48 10.86 20.60
CA ASP A 524 26.39 11.69 21.79
C ASP A 524 25.40 12.86 21.55
N PHE A 525 24.10 12.60 21.63
CA PHE A 525 23.04 13.63 21.79
C PHE A 525 22.59 13.72 23.26
N ASP A 526 21.98 14.81 23.72
CA ASP A 526 21.78 16.11 23.07
C ASP A 526 22.56 17.20 23.82
N PHE A 527 23.35 17.98 23.09
CA PHE A 527 24.16 19.08 23.62
C PHE A 527 23.55 20.47 23.33
N SER A 528 22.32 20.53 22.85
CA SER A 528 21.63 21.80 22.60
C SER A 528 21.52 22.64 23.89
N PRO A 529 21.50 23.98 23.80
CA PRO A 529 21.42 24.85 24.97
C PRO A 529 20.22 24.55 25.89
N VAL A 530 19.07 24.18 25.33
CA VAL A 530 17.87 23.82 26.10
C VAL A 530 18.04 22.49 26.84
N SER A 531 18.59 21.46 26.19
CA SER A 531 18.77 20.16 26.85
C SER A 531 19.83 20.22 27.95
N LEU A 532 20.93 20.96 27.72
CA LEU A 532 21.96 21.19 28.75
C LEU A 532 21.42 21.97 29.95
N LYS A 533 20.52 22.94 29.74
CA LYS A 533 19.86 23.65 30.83
C LYS A 533 19.07 22.68 31.71
N HIS A 534 18.26 21.81 31.13
CA HIS A 534 17.45 20.85 31.88
C HIS A 534 18.28 19.72 32.50
N PHE A 535 19.33 19.25 31.81
CA PHE A 535 20.29 18.31 32.35
C PHE A 535 20.95 18.83 33.63
N ARG A 536 21.35 20.10 33.66
CA ARG A 536 21.92 20.74 34.87
C ARG A 536 20.91 20.84 36.01
N ILE A 537 19.62 21.03 35.71
CA ILE A 537 18.56 21.00 36.72
C ILE A 537 18.44 19.59 37.31
N TRP A 538 18.43 18.57 36.46
CA TRP A 538 18.42 17.17 36.92
C TRP A 538 19.65 16.81 37.76
N LEU A 539 20.84 17.29 37.40
CA LEU A 539 22.05 17.09 38.20
C LEU A 539 22.00 17.80 39.56
N LYS A 540 21.39 18.98 39.64
CA LYS A 540 21.18 19.68 40.92
C LYS A 540 20.29 18.87 41.85
N ASP A 541 19.21 18.30 41.32
CA ASP A 541 18.31 17.42 42.08
C ASP A 541 19.06 16.18 42.58
N ARG A 542 19.82 15.52 41.69
CA ARG A 542 20.58 14.29 42.01
C ARG A 542 21.71 14.49 43.03
N TYR A 543 22.46 15.58 42.93
CA TYR A 543 23.69 15.78 43.72
C TYR A 543 23.59 16.85 44.81
N GLY A 544 22.54 17.68 44.78
CA GLY A 544 22.32 18.82 45.69
C GLY A 544 23.29 19.98 45.47
N ALA A 545 24.59 19.73 45.64
CA ALA A 545 25.65 20.73 45.60
C ALA A 545 26.68 20.45 44.48
N LEU A 546 27.22 21.52 43.90
CA LEU A 546 28.23 21.42 42.82
C LEU A 546 29.52 20.73 43.30
N ALA A 547 29.89 20.89 44.57
CA ALA A 547 31.03 20.21 45.17
C ALA A 547 30.85 18.68 45.18
N THR A 548 29.63 18.19 45.45
CA THR A 548 29.30 16.77 45.41
C THR A 548 29.41 16.22 43.99
N LEU A 549 28.87 16.94 43.00
CA LEU A 549 29.02 16.56 41.59
C LEU A 549 30.50 16.52 41.19
N ASN A 550 31.28 17.56 41.50
CA ASN A 550 32.69 17.62 41.16
C ASN A 550 33.49 16.46 41.77
N ARG A 551 33.18 16.09 43.01
CA ARG A 551 33.77 14.92 43.67
C ARG A 551 33.39 13.63 42.94
N GLN A 552 32.11 13.43 42.62
CA GLN A 552 31.63 12.23 41.94
C GLN A 552 32.21 12.11 40.51
N TRP A 553 32.29 13.22 39.79
CA TRP A 553 32.68 13.25 38.38
C TRP A 553 34.19 13.37 38.15
N GLU A 554 34.96 13.61 39.22
CA GLU A 554 36.38 13.98 39.17
C GLU A 554 36.60 15.24 38.31
N THR A 555 35.80 16.28 38.53
CA THR A 555 35.82 17.55 37.80
C THR A 555 36.01 18.75 38.72
N GLN A 556 36.20 19.93 38.14
CA GLN A 556 36.43 21.18 38.88
C GLN A 556 35.58 22.34 38.34
N PHE A 557 34.33 22.08 37.95
CA PHE A 557 33.42 23.12 37.49
C PHE A 557 33.25 24.20 38.56
N LYS A 558 33.37 25.47 38.17
CA LYS A 558 33.24 26.62 39.09
C LYS A 558 31.80 27.11 39.24
N ALA A 559 30.93 26.76 38.30
CA ALA A 559 29.52 27.12 38.31
C ALA A 559 28.70 26.07 37.56
N TRP A 560 27.41 25.96 37.91
CA TRP A 560 26.48 24.99 37.31
C TRP A 560 26.28 25.19 35.79
N ASP A 561 26.31 26.42 35.30
CA ASP A 561 26.17 26.75 33.87
C ASP A 561 27.40 26.33 33.04
N LYS A 562 28.52 26.00 33.70
CA LYS A 562 29.73 25.46 33.05
C LYS A 562 29.78 23.94 33.04
N VAL A 563 28.89 23.26 33.77
CA VAL A 563 28.85 21.79 33.79
C VAL A 563 28.50 21.27 32.41
N MET A 564 29.36 20.40 31.88
CA MET A 564 29.20 19.74 30.58
C MET A 564 29.41 18.23 30.76
N PRO A 565 28.54 17.38 30.18
CA PRO A 565 28.80 15.95 30.16
C PRO A 565 29.97 15.64 29.23
N MET A 566 30.65 14.51 29.47
CA MET A 566 31.72 14.04 28.60
C MET A 566 31.16 13.26 27.40
N HIS A 567 31.79 13.43 26.25
CA HIS A 567 31.53 12.64 25.06
C HIS A 567 32.16 11.25 25.17
N THR A 568 31.69 10.32 24.34
CA THR A 568 32.19 8.93 24.30
C THR A 568 33.70 8.87 24.08
N ALA A 569 34.24 9.72 23.20
CA ALA A 569 35.68 9.76 22.93
C ALA A 569 36.49 10.28 24.14
N GLU A 570 35.98 11.28 24.84
CA GLU A 570 36.65 11.90 25.99
C GLU A 570 36.69 10.95 27.18
N VAL A 571 35.57 10.28 27.45
CA VAL A 571 35.50 9.34 28.58
C VAL A 571 36.36 8.09 28.33
N ARG A 572 36.44 7.62 27.08
CA ARG A 572 37.36 6.53 26.68
C ARG A 572 38.83 6.95 26.79
N ALA A 573 39.16 8.16 26.36
CA ALA A 573 40.51 8.70 26.53
C ALA A 573 40.89 8.80 28.02
N ARG A 574 39.97 9.30 28.86
CA ARG A 574 40.14 9.36 30.32
C ARG A 574 40.31 7.98 30.97
N ALA A 575 39.65 6.96 30.41
CA ALA A 575 39.68 5.60 30.93
C ALA A 575 40.94 4.81 30.56
N LYS A 576 41.65 5.22 29.51
CA LYS A 576 42.81 4.50 28.98
C LYS A 576 43.86 4.26 30.07
N GLY A 577 44.24 2.98 30.25
CA GLY A 577 45.26 2.56 31.22
C GLY A 577 44.80 2.49 32.67
N LYS A 578 43.53 2.76 32.98
CA LYS A 578 42.99 2.66 34.34
C LYS A 578 42.28 1.32 34.55
N LYS A 579 42.49 0.69 35.72
CA LYS A 579 41.78 -0.55 36.11
C LYS A 579 40.31 -0.29 36.47
N LEU A 580 40.03 0.81 37.16
CA LEU A 580 38.69 1.26 37.54
C LEU A 580 38.47 2.72 37.13
N PRO A 581 38.28 2.98 35.83
CA PRO A 581 38.01 4.33 35.34
C PRO A 581 36.63 4.83 35.76
N ASN A 582 36.57 6.13 36.08
CA ASN A 582 35.33 6.83 36.33
C ASN A 582 34.62 7.15 35.00
N TYR A 583 33.35 6.78 34.87
CA TYR A 583 32.50 7.07 33.71
C TYR A 583 31.29 7.96 34.04
N ALA A 584 31.18 8.45 35.29
CA ALA A 584 29.97 9.12 35.80
C ALA A 584 29.47 10.27 34.90
N PRO A 585 30.31 11.24 34.43
CA PRO A 585 29.87 12.28 33.49
C PRO A 585 29.19 11.80 32.22
N TRP A 586 29.57 10.62 31.72
CA TRP A 586 28.98 10.05 30.51
C TRP A 586 27.73 9.23 30.84
N VAL A 587 27.79 8.40 31.88
CA VAL A 587 26.66 7.57 32.35
C VAL A 587 25.47 8.43 32.76
N ASP A 588 25.70 9.49 33.55
CA ASP A 588 24.64 10.42 33.97
C ASP A 588 23.99 11.09 32.76
N HIS A 589 24.75 11.40 31.70
CA HIS A 589 24.18 11.95 30.48
C HIS A 589 23.31 10.93 29.75
N ARG A 590 23.76 9.68 29.61
CA ARG A 590 22.96 8.60 28.99
C ARG A 590 21.67 8.35 29.76
N GLN A 591 21.75 8.28 31.10
CA GLN A 591 20.59 8.14 31.96
C GLN A 591 19.60 9.31 31.81
N TYR A 592 20.10 10.54 31.74
CA TYR A 592 19.25 11.70 31.49
C TYR A 592 18.57 11.63 30.11
N ASN A 593 19.27 11.18 29.06
CA ASN A 593 18.68 11.00 27.74
C ASN A 593 17.56 9.94 27.73
N ASP A 594 17.73 8.83 28.45
CA ASP A 594 16.70 7.80 28.63
C ASP A 594 15.45 8.42 29.30
N ILE A 595 15.63 9.25 30.34
CA ILE A 595 14.53 9.98 31.01
C ILE A 595 13.83 10.95 30.07
N VAL A 596 14.58 11.71 29.27
CA VAL A 596 14.01 12.69 28.31
C VAL A 596 13.17 11.98 27.26
N TYR A 597 13.68 10.90 26.67
CA TYR A 597 12.94 10.11 25.70
C TYR A 597 11.66 9.53 26.32
N ASN A 598 11.76 8.98 27.53
CA ASN A 598 10.63 8.43 28.24
C ASN A 598 9.51 9.46 28.49
N ARG A 599 9.87 10.66 28.95
CA ARG A 599 8.91 11.78 29.15
C ARG A 599 8.25 12.21 27.85
N TYR A 600 9.00 12.21 26.75
CA TYR A 600 8.47 12.54 25.43
C TYR A 600 7.43 11.51 24.97
N ILE A 601 7.72 10.21 25.10
CA ILE A 601 6.77 9.14 24.76
C ILE A 601 5.51 9.23 25.61
N LYS A 602 5.65 9.50 26.93
CA LYS A 602 4.50 9.76 27.80
C LYS A 602 3.63 10.89 27.27
N LEU A 603 4.23 12.05 26.96
CA LEU A 603 3.49 13.19 26.43
C LEU A 603 2.77 12.87 25.12
N CYS A 604 3.44 12.16 24.19
CA CYS A 604 2.82 11.71 22.95
C CYS A 604 1.62 10.80 23.21
N SER A 605 1.76 9.85 24.14
CA SER A 605 0.69 8.92 24.48
C SER A 605 -0.49 9.62 25.15
N ASP A 606 -0.23 10.53 26.08
CA ASP A 606 -1.28 11.31 26.77
C ASP A 606 -2.02 12.22 25.78
N ALA A 607 -1.29 12.86 24.86
CA ALA A 607 -1.88 13.70 23.81
C ALA A 607 -2.78 12.89 22.86
N ALA A 608 -2.38 11.66 22.52
CA ALA A 608 -3.17 10.79 21.66
C ALA A 608 -4.49 10.37 22.33
N ARG A 609 -4.43 9.94 23.61
CA ARG A 609 -5.64 9.60 24.39
C ARG A 609 -6.56 10.81 24.58
N ALA A 610 -6.00 11.99 24.82
CA ALA A 610 -6.79 13.21 24.98
C ALA A 610 -7.51 13.65 23.69
N ALA A 611 -6.94 13.39 22.52
CA ALA A 611 -7.48 13.84 21.24
C ALA A 611 -8.38 12.82 20.52
N GLY A 612 -8.20 11.52 20.78
CA GLY A 612 -9.01 10.45 20.21
C GLY A 612 -10.09 9.99 21.19
N ASP A 613 -9.71 9.03 22.01
CA ASP A 613 -10.49 8.41 23.08
C ASP A 613 -9.56 8.11 24.27
N GLY A 614 -10.05 8.24 25.50
CA GLY A 614 -9.27 8.01 26.72
C GLY A 614 -8.68 6.59 26.78
N ASP A 615 -9.35 5.62 26.18
CA ASP A 615 -8.94 4.21 26.12
C ASP A 615 -8.17 3.83 24.84
N ALA A 616 -7.75 4.81 24.02
CA ALA A 616 -7.02 4.54 22.79
C ALA A 616 -5.81 3.62 23.02
N VAL A 617 -5.65 2.63 22.13
CA VAL A 617 -4.43 1.80 22.09
C VAL A 617 -3.35 2.63 21.41
N VAL A 618 -2.33 3.04 22.17
CA VAL A 618 -1.29 3.96 21.72
C VAL A 618 0.06 3.34 21.98
N GLY A 619 0.97 3.40 21.02
CA GLY A 619 2.22 2.69 21.14
C GLY A 619 3.30 3.06 20.16
N ILE A 620 4.32 2.20 20.06
CA ILE A 620 5.48 2.46 19.21
C ILE A 620 5.81 1.27 18.31
N GLY A 621 6.06 1.55 17.03
CA GLY A 621 6.61 0.59 16.08
C GLY A 621 8.11 0.34 16.35
N GLY A 622 8.58 -0.89 16.16
CA GLY A 622 10.01 -1.22 16.13
C GLY A 622 10.79 -1.03 17.44
N GLY A 623 10.33 -1.66 18.52
CA GLY A 623 11.06 -1.79 19.79
C GLY A 623 12.50 -2.31 19.60
N GLN A 624 13.48 -1.62 20.20
CA GLN A 624 14.91 -1.97 20.08
C GLN A 624 15.44 -2.64 21.36
N ARG A 625 16.53 -3.39 21.24
CA ARG A 625 17.25 -3.90 22.43
C ARG A 625 17.68 -2.76 23.37
N PRO A 626 17.68 -2.99 24.70
CA PRO A 626 18.29 -2.08 25.66
C PRO A 626 19.71 -1.71 25.22
N ASN A 627 19.96 -0.41 25.16
CA ASN A 627 21.23 0.13 24.69
C ASN A 627 21.49 1.48 25.38
N PRO A 628 22.76 1.90 25.52
CA PRO A 628 23.08 3.23 26.07
C PRO A 628 22.61 4.40 25.19
N TYR A 629 22.21 4.10 23.96
CA TYR A 629 21.66 5.04 23.00
C TYR A 629 20.28 4.60 22.57
N GLY A 630 19.45 5.55 22.17
CA GLY A 630 18.12 5.26 21.63
C GLY A 630 16.97 5.39 22.61
N GLY A 631 17.22 5.48 23.92
CA GLY A 631 16.18 5.72 24.93
C GLY A 631 15.45 4.47 25.41
N TRP A 632 15.93 3.27 25.06
CA TRP A 632 15.25 2.00 25.30
C TRP A 632 15.56 1.39 26.67
N ASP A 633 15.36 2.17 27.74
CA ASP A 633 15.29 1.62 29.09
C ASP A 633 13.87 1.09 29.35
N TYR A 634 13.70 -0.24 29.24
CA TYR A 634 12.40 -0.89 29.34
C TYR A 634 11.74 -0.69 30.70
N TRP A 635 12.51 -0.50 31.78
CA TRP A 635 11.94 -0.16 33.08
C TRP A 635 11.16 1.16 33.05
N LEU A 636 11.62 2.12 32.24
CA LEU A 636 10.98 3.42 32.10
C LEU A 636 9.85 3.38 31.07
N VAL A 637 10.09 2.81 29.89
CA VAL A 637 9.22 3.01 28.72
C VAL A 637 7.96 2.14 28.71
N THR A 638 7.98 0.93 29.29
CA THR A 638 6.87 -0.06 29.19
C THR A 638 5.56 0.43 29.80
N ASN A 639 5.60 1.46 30.65
CA ASN A 639 4.43 1.96 31.36
C ASN A 639 3.79 3.22 30.73
N HIS A 640 4.27 3.68 29.57
CA HIS A 640 3.72 4.89 28.92
C HIS A 640 2.87 4.61 27.69
N PHE A 641 2.99 3.42 27.10
CA PHE A 641 2.19 2.99 25.96
C PHE A 641 1.36 1.74 26.29
N THR A 642 0.28 1.55 25.54
CA THR A 642 -0.62 0.39 25.59
C THR A 642 -0.40 -0.53 24.37
N TRP A 643 0.57 -0.24 23.50
CA TRP A 643 1.01 -1.11 22.41
C TRP A 643 2.52 -1.00 22.07
N ILE A 644 3.12 -2.10 21.61
CA ILE A 644 4.46 -2.10 21.02
C ILE A 644 4.62 -3.19 19.94
N GLU A 645 5.17 -2.81 18.78
CA GLU A 645 5.74 -3.77 17.83
C GLU A 645 7.17 -4.08 18.25
N ASN A 646 7.41 -5.29 18.77
CA ASN A 646 8.73 -5.64 19.30
C ASN A 646 9.57 -6.45 18.29
N TYR A 647 10.81 -6.04 18.04
CA TYR A 647 11.68 -6.70 17.04
C TYR A 647 12.49 -7.87 17.60
N PHE A 648 12.65 -7.93 18.93
CA PHE A 648 13.64 -8.79 19.56
C PHE A 648 12.97 -9.77 20.53
N PRO A 649 13.06 -11.10 20.31
CA PRO A 649 12.46 -12.08 21.21
C PRO A 649 12.95 -11.97 22.66
N ASP A 650 14.22 -11.58 22.86
CA ASP A 650 14.82 -11.38 24.18
C ASP A 650 14.22 -10.21 24.95
N THR A 651 13.66 -9.21 24.28
CA THR A 651 13.02 -8.08 24.95
C THR A 651 11.57 -8.32 25.34
N ASN A 652 10.94 -9.41 24.86
CA ASN A 652 9.58 -9.79 25.29
C ASN A 652 9.53 -10.03 26.81
N GLU A 653 10.55 -10.67 27.39
CA GLU A 653 10.57 -10.95 28.83
C GLU A 653 10.74 -9.68 29.67
N TYR A 654 11.52 -8.69 29.21
CA TYR A 654 11.58 -7.39 29.88
C TYR A 654 10.22 -6.70 29.87
N ILE A 655 9.56 -6.70 28.69
CA ILE A 655 8.23 -6.12 28.55
C ILE A 655 7.27 -6.81 29.50
N ARG A 656 7.15 -8.14 29.42
CA ARG A 656 6.25 -8.95 30.26
C ARG A 656 6.51 -8.71 31.76
N SER A 657 7.76 -8.69 32.19
CA SER A 657 8.14 -8.56 33.61
C SER A 657 7.93 -7.15 34.17
N PHE A 658 8.09 -6.10 33.37
CA PHE A 658 7.90 -4.71 33.82
C PHE A 658 6.51 -4.16 33.53
N ASN A 659 5.67 -4.97 32.88
CA ASN A 659 4.30 -4.62 32.59
C ASN A 659 3.45 -4.79 33.84
N THR A 660 2.74 -3.74 34.26
CA THR A 660 1.74 -3.90 35.32
C THR A 660 0.46 -4.53 34.75
N PRO A 661 -0.30 -5.31 35.54
CA PRO A 661 -1.58 -5.87 35.11
C PRO A 661 -2.56 -4.82 34.57
N ASP A 662 -2.48 -3.58 35.08
CA ASP A 662 -3.34 -2.46 34.69
C ASP A 662 -2.97 -1.83 33.34
N SER A 663 -1.77 -2.08 32.81
CA SER A 663 -1.25 -1.32 31.66
C SER A 663 -1.88 -1.71 30.31
N LYS A 664 -2.61 -2.84 30.24
CA LYS A 664 -3.20 -3.40 29.01
C LYS A 664 -2.23 -3.44 27.82
N LEU A 665 -0.91 -3.49 28.03
CA LEU A 665 0.10 -3.40 26.97
C LEU A 665 -0.02 -4.57 25.99
N LYS A 666 -0.31 -4.24 24.73
CA LYS A 666 -0.42 -5.20 23.64
C LYS A 666 0.89 -5.30 22.87
N VAL A 667 1.51 -6.47 22.90
CA VAL A 667 2.78 -6.72 22.20
C VAL A 667 2.50 -7.48 20.90
N CYS A 668 3.21 -7.13 19.83
CA CYS A 668 3.09 -7.81 18.53
C CYS A 668 4.48 -8.06 17.90
N PRO A 669 5.14 -9.19 18.17
CA PRO A 669 6.43 -9.50 17.57
C PRO A 669 6.29 -10.24 16.24
N GLY A 670 7.33 -10.12 15.40
CA GLY A 670 7.30 -10.60 14.01
C GLY A 670 8.01 -11.92 13.71
N ALA A 671 8.44 -12.69 14.70
CA ALA A 671 9.29 -13.88 14.50
C ALA A 671 8.52 -15.21 14.35
N ASP A 672 7.59 -15.52 15.25
CA ASP A 672 6.84 -16.78 15.25
C ASP A 672 5.50 -16.58 15.98
N VAL A 673 4.38 -17.02 15.37
CA VAL A 673 3.03 -16.75 15.91
C VAL A 673 2.79 -17.49 17.22
N TRP A 674 3.30 -18.72 17.34
CA TRP A 674 3.13 -19.53 18.54
C TRP A 674 3.97 -18.99 19.69
N TYR A 675 5.23 -18.64 19.43
CA TYR A 675 6.08 -17.98 20.41
C TYR A 675 5.42 -16.71 20.94
N SER A 676 4.92 -15.85 20.05
CA SER A 676 4.21 -14.63 20.43
C SER A 676 3.07 -14.91 21.42
N LEU A 677 2.19 -15.85 21.08
CA LEU A 677 1.04 -16.20 21.91
C LEU A 677 1.47 -16.82 23.26
N MET A 678 2.44 -17.73 23.25
CA MET A 678 2.92 -18.41 24.46
C MET A 678 3.65 -17.49 25.44
N THR A 679 4.23 -16.39 24.98
CA THR A 679 4.82 -15.36 25.86
C THR A 679 3.80 -14.31 26.32
N GLY A 680 2.50 -14.59 26.18
CA GLY A 680 1.41 -13.71 26.64
C GLY A 680 1.12 -12.50 25.75
N ASN A 681 1.60 -12.48 24.49
CA ASN A 681 1.38 -11.33 23.61
C ASN A 681 0.00 -11.39 22.93
N ASN A 682 -0.67 -10.23 22.82
CA ASN A 682 -2.06 -10.10 22.34
C ASN A 682 -2.20 -9.97 20.82
N GLY A 683 -1.11 -10.06 20.06
CA GLY A 683 -1.18 -10.04 18.62
C GLY A 683 0.12 -10.42 17.94
N PHE A 684 0.06 -10.35 16.62
CA PHE A 684 1.17 -10.66 15.74
C PHE A 684 1.31 -9.53 14.74
N TYR A 685 2.51 -8.97 14.62
CA TYR A 685 2.80 -7.98 13.60
C TYR A 685 3.91 -8.51 12.73
N ARG A 686 3.73 -8.53 11.41
CA ARG A 686 4.79 -8.95 10.50
C ARG A 686 4.90 -8.05 9.29
N TRP A 687 6.14 -7.80 8.90
CA TRP A 687 6.46 -7.24 7.61
C TRP A 687 6.31 -8.30 6.51
N VAL A 688 5.40 -8.09 5.55
CA VAL A 688 5.32 -8.98 4.37
C VAL A 688 6.19 -8.45 3.26
N ASP A 689 7.18 -9.27 2.91
CA ASP A 689 8.14 -9.06 1.84
C ASP A 689 8.05 -10.19 0.79
N TYR A 690 8.97 -10.13 -0.18
CA TYR A 690 9.18 -11.16 -1.19
C TYR A 690 9.57 -12.54 -0.63
N GLY A 691 9.75 -12.69 0.68
CA GLY A 691 10.03 -13.96 1.34
C GLY A 691 8.77 -14.76 1.68
N HIS A 692 7.58 -14.16 1.65
CA HIS A 692 6.32 -14.86 1.88
C HIS A 692 5.70 -15.39 0.60
N LEU A 693 5.96 -14.71 -0.52
CA LEU A 693 5.17 -14.84 -1.73
C LEU A 693 6.00 -14.69 -2.99
N ARG A 694 5.73 -15.56 -3.95
CA ARG A 694 6.25 -15.47 -5.30
C ARG A 694 5.43 -14.48 -6.14
N SER A 695 5.99 -14.06 -7.28
CA SER A 695 5.31 -13.20 -8.25
C SER A 695 4.08 -13.84 -8.92
N ASP A 696 3.91 -15.16 -8.80
CA ASP A 696 2.74 -15.90 -9.26
C ASP A 696 1.67 -16.09 -8.16
N PHE A 697 1.82 -15.41 -7.02
CA PHE A 697 0.96 -15.51 -5.84
C PHE A 697 0.95 -16.89 -5.15
N SER A 698 1.94 -17.75 -5.42
CA SER A 698 2.16 -18.92 -4.57
C SER A 698 2.94 -18.56 -3.29
N LEU A 699 2.62 -19.26 -2.20
CA LEU A 699 3.36 -19.11 -0.94
C LEU A 699 4.78 -19.66 -1.06
N LEU A 700 5.73 -18.92 -0.51
CA LEU A 700 7.04 -19.44 -0.15
C LEU A 700 6.98 -20.12 1.22
N LYS A 701 8.04 -20.85 1.60
CA LYS A 701 8.05 -21.62 2.85
C LYS A 701 7.70 -20.80 4.10
N ARG A 702 8.18 -19.55 4.17
CA ARG A 702 7.86 -18.63 5.27
C ARG A 702 6.37 -18.26 5.30
N GLY A 703 5.77 -18.05 4.12
CA GLY A 703 4.33 -17.81 3.94
C GLY A 703 3.50 -19.01 4.37
N GLU A 704 3.87 -20.22 3.95
CA GLU A 704 3.20 -21.48 4.36
C GLU A 704 3.17 -21.65 5.88
N VAL A 705 4.32 -21.43 6.54
CA VAL A 705 4.43 -21.56 8.01
C VAL A 705 3.55 -20.52 8.70
N THR A 706 3.62 -19.26 8.26
CA THR A 706 2.83 -18.17 8.85
C THR A 706 1.33 -18.42 8.70
N ALA A 707 0.89 -18.81 7.49
CA ALA A 707 -0.50 -19.13 7.20
C ALA A 707 -1.03 -20.24 8.10
N ARG A 708 -0.26 -21.34 8.23
CA ARG A 708 -0.61 -22.48 9.08
C ARG A 708 -0.75 -22.08 10.54
N GLN A 709 0.22 -21.36 11.09
CA GLN A 709 0.18 -20.96 12.51
C GLN A 709 -0.98 -20.00 12.81
N LEU A 710 -1.26 -19.04 11.92
CA LEU A 710 -2.43 -18.15 12.07
C LEU A 710 -3.74 -18.93 12.02
N ALA A 711 -3.86 -19.93 11.15
CA ALA A 711 -5.03 -20.81 11.09
C ALA A 711 -5.19 -21.65 12.37
N GLU A 712 -4.10 -22.17 12.93
CA GLU A 712 -4.12 -22.94 14.19
C GLU A 712 -4.55 -22.06 15.38
N VAL A 713 -3.95 -20.87 15.52
CA VAL A 713 -4.18 -19.96 16.64
C VAL A 713 -5.60 -19.36 16.60
N ARG A 714 -6.08 -18.94 15.42
CA ARG A 714 -7.39 -18.28 15.27
C ARG A 714 -8.55 -19.25 15.05
N GLY A 715 -8.34 -20.34 14.31
CA GLY A 715 -9.42 -21.13 13.71
C GLY A 715 -10.31 -21.89 14.68
N ARG A 716 -9.93 -22.01 15.95
CA ARG A 716 -10.67 -22.77 16.98
C ARG A 716 -10.76 -22.08 18.34
N GLY A 717 -10.48 -20.77 18.41
CA GLY A 717 -10.50 -20.02 19.66
C GLY A 717 -9.33 -20.31 20.61
N PHE A 718 -8.30 -21.03 20.16
CA PHE A 718 -7.14 -21.37 21.00
C PHE A 718 -6.42 -20.12 21.53
N ALA A 719 -6.25 -19.09 20.69
CA ALA A 719 -5.72 -17.81 21.13
C ALA A 719 -6.52 -17.19 22.27
N LYS A 720 -7.86 -17.25 22.19
CA LYS A 720 -8.73 -16.69 23.24
C LYS A 720 -8.57 -17.45 24.55
N LEU A 721 -8.46 -18.77 24.50
CA LEU A 721 -8.24 -19.60 25.68
C LEU A 721 -6.90 -19.28 26.34
N LEU A 722 -5.81 -19.18 25.57
CA LEU A 722 -4.49 -18.85 26.12
C LEU A 722 -4.41 -17.40 26.63
N LEU A 723 -5.01 -16.44 25.94
CA LEU A 723 -5.06 -15.04 26.39
C LEU A 723 -5.93 -14.86 27.64
N ALA A 724 -6.85 -15.79 27.92
CA ALA A 724 -7.66 -15.80 29.14
C ALA A 724 -7.01 -16.63 30.27
N ALA A 725 -5.90 -17.31 30.02
CA ALA A 725 -5.20 -18.09 31.02
C ALA A 725 -4.31 -17.20 31.90
N GLU A 726 -4.12 -17.61 33.15
CA GLU A 726 -3.17 -16.97 34.06
C GLU A 726 -1.75 -17.50 33.78
N ALA A 727 -0.81 -16.59 33.55
CA ALA A 727 0.59 -16.96 33.34
C ALA A 727 1.21 -17.41 34.68
N VAL A 728 1.96 -18.50 34.65
CA VAL A 728 2.77 -18.97 35.79
C VAL A 728 4.21 -18.54 35.58
N ASP A 729 4.73 -17.74 36.50
CA ASP A 729 6.12 -17.30 36.46
C ASP A 729 7.10 -18.40 36.89
N ASP A 730 8.29 -18.38 36.29
CA ASP A 730 9.41 -19.18 36.74
C ASP A 730 9.92 -18.66 38.10
N PRO A 731 10.31 -19.54 39.05
CA PRO A 731 10.85 -19.10 40.35
C PRO A 731 12.20 -18.38 40.27
N ILE A 732 12.84 -18.28 39.10
CA ILE A 732 14.14 -17.61 38.90
C ILE A 732 13.95 -16.19 38.36
N GLY A 733 14.37 -15.19 39.16
CA GLY A 733 14.47 -13.80 38.73
C GLY A 733 15.85 -13.43 38.19
N ILE A 734 15.90 -12.73 37.05
CA ILE A 734 17.14 -12.15 36.48
C ILE A 734 17.12 -10.64 36.68
N HIS A 735 18.13 -10.10 37.36
CA HIS A 735 18.20 -8.65 37.62
C HIS A 735 18.58 -7.85 36.37
N TYR A 736 17.67 -6.97 35.93
CA TYR A 736 17.91 -6.01 34.85
C TYR A 736 18.53 -4.71 35.39
N SER A 737 19.56 -4.21 34.70
CA SER A 737 20.23 -2.95 35.06
C SER A 737 20.69 -2.18 33.81
N GLN A 738 19.94 -1.12 33.47
CA GLN A 738 20.31 -0.21 32.37
C GLN A 738 21.69 0.44 32.59
N SER A 739 22.03 0.77 33.83
CA SER A 739 23.37 1.30 34.16
C SER A 739 24.49 0.28 33.90
N THR A 740 24.24 -1.01 34.11
CA THR A 740 25.21 -2.07 33.78
C THR A 740 25.40 -2.20 32.27
N ILE A 741 24.31 -2.08 31.49
CA ILE A 741 24.37 -2.05 30.02
C ILE A 741 25.21 -0.86 29.53
N GLN A 742 25.00 0.33 30.11
CA GLN A 742 25.77 1.55 29.84
C GLN A 742 27.26 1.37 30.15
N LEU A 743 27.60 0.87 31.34
CA LEU A 743 28.99 0.66 31.73
C LEU A 743 29.69 -0.43 30.89
N SER A 744 28.97 -1.49 30.52
CA SER A 744 29.52 -2.59 29.71
C SER A 744 29.84 -2.14 28.28
N TYR A 745 29.10 -1.18 27.73
CA TYR A 745 29.36 -0.64 26.39
C TYR A 745 30.59 0.28 26.33
N ILE A 746 30.81 1.08 27.38
CA ILE A 746 31.82 2.14 27.38
C ILE A 746 33.21 1.65 27.80
N ARG A 747 33.27 0.56 28.57
CA ARG A 747 34.49 -0.21 28.85
C ARG A 747 34.99 -0.88 27.58
#